data_AF-A0A6J8B9U2-F1
#
_entry.id   AF-A0A6J8B9U2-F1
#
_cell.length_a   1.000
_cell.length_b   1.000
_cell.length_c   1.000
_cell.angle_alpha   90.00
_cell.angle_beta   90.00
_cell.angle_gamma   90.00
#
_symmetry.space_group_name_H-M   'P 1'
#
loop_
_entity.id
_entity.type
_entity.pdbx_description
1 polymer ?
#
loop_
_entity_poly.entity_id
_entity_poly.type
_entity_poly.pdbx_seq_one_letter_code
_entity_poly.pdbx_strand_id
1 'polypeptide(L)'
;MVDKQIFVGFLVFKIALIYGKTAVHDPANEKIKFSFEFDASEVVSKKYNNIRPRNIISFKNSIGRKNLNTKKVLKDGEVIQFNPGNTAPSFTLWGLDQKVVFPCLNGTSYSIIIHVFDPNSGFLEFMWNSDSSLSPLADESINNTHFIFVPKTATLNETYGPLWMQSRIKTMLNKFEGRLTKNGLRSLMDRIHFSVLPVSKLGNWIPSVLQQWECVDHLCGLDQVVIHTSSFKGKKYPVVLKRLDARYDWLPNPASIFGNKTVQMVFAEDGCNIYSAVNHSVVVVSSKGCSYFQKVLMMEKSGAVGVVVVASKGQTVQDMECKGTDCQTQLSIPATFVEYSDIFTQNGQMNITFQNTPTSNFFLAINRYGKLAEVGWFLYPSMNFSVWQAKWFDYEVNLNNKLNAADMIVEIFKDKVMHGSQGIVVNVSLPDLKEMQLFSKVELEMSLSCPGTKDTTCGHWDHTVNLYVCCDPKSPLCGMELGRWITSFRRRIGRWLTDVSSLLPLFTTNTCTFTMKTAPWAMPWIPSLNIRFSQPRSLDDSYPAHISSLYFPGATFDKNYNSHFKPINFTVPDLITKVELFSVITGHGSDENGCGEFCVTSHFLTVNNMTNNITFSTAGTPFGCADLVKTGVEPNEHGTWLYGRNGWCDGRNVFPWVVDVTKQVKRSGYVNTIKYHGFFNGTDPDPKQNPGIIYIYSYLIFYEKHL
;
A
#
# COMPACT_ATOMS: atom_id res chain seq x y z
N MET A 1 -66.84 14.19 -24.46
CA MET A 1 -66.79 15.46 -23.72
C MET A 1 -66.50 15.13 -22.27
N VAL A 2 -65.72 15.97 -21.59
CA VAL A 2 -65.05 15.75 -20.30
C VAL A 2 -63.73 14.94 -20.40
N ASP A 3 -62.70 15.48 -21.08
CA ASP A 3 -61.30 14.98 -20.89
C ASP A 3 -60.14 15.82 -21.46
N LYS A 4 -60.28 17.16 -21.60
CA LYS A 4 -59.15 18.02 -22.08
C LYS A 4 -58.82 19.26 -21.25
N GLN A 5 -59.69 19.71 -20.34
CA GLN A 5 -59.45 20.91 -19.52
C GLN A 5 -58.68 20.66 -18.21
N ILE A 6 -58.62 19.41 -17.72
CA ILE A 6 -57.84 19.07 -16.51
C ILE A 6 -56.33 18.92 -16.84
N PHE A 7 -55.99 18.58 -18.08
CA PHE A 7 -54.60 18.32 -18.50
C PHE A 7 -53.79 19.61 -18.77
N VAL A 8 -54.45 20.73 -19.12
CA VAL A 8 -53.78 22.03 -19.38
C VAL A 8 -53.49 22.78 -18.06
N GLY A 9 -54.38 22.69 -17.07
CA GLY A 9 -54.15 23.29 -15.74
C GLY A 9 -52.98 22.67 -14.97
N PHE A 10 -52.76 21.35 -15.10
CA PHE A 10 -51.66 20.65 -14.43
C PHE A 10 -50.28 20.95 -15.05
N LEU A 11 -50.21 21.26 -16.35
CA LEU A 11 -48.97 21.56 -17.05
C LEU A 11 -48.47 22.99 -16.77
N VAL A 12 -49.39 23.96 -16.64
CA VAL A 12 -49.08 25.36 -16.30
C VAL A 12 -48.59 25.52 -14.86
N PHE A 13 -49.13 24.73 -13.91
CA PHE A 13 -48.67 24.73 -12.52
C PHE A 13 -47.27 24.12 -12.36
N LYS A 14 -46.90 23.13 -13.19
CA LYS A 14 -45.59 22.48 -13.15
C LYS A 14 -44.44 23.30 -13.77
N ILE A 15 -44.71 24.19 -14.72
CA ILE A 15 -43.67 25.03 -15.35
C ILE A 15 -43.42 26.31 -14.55
N ALA A 16 -44.45 26.90 -13.92
CA ALA A 16 -44.29 28.07 -13.05
C ALA A 16 -43.45 27.80 -11.78
N LEU A 17 -43.45 26.55 -11.29
CA LEU A 17 -42.62 26.11 -10.15
C LEU A 17 -41.13 25.92 -10.49
N ILE A 18 -40.76 25.82 -11.77
CA ILE A 18 -39.37 25.50 -12.17
C ILE A 18 -38.53 26.76 -12.46
N TYR A 19 -39.13 27.92 -12.81
CA TYR A 19 -38.34 29.10 -13.22
C TYR A 19 -38.70 30.45 -12.57
N GLY A 20 -39.62 30.51 -11.61
CA GLY A 20 -39.78 31.68 -10.73
C GLY A 20 -39.96 33.03 -11.46
N LYS A 21 -41.07 33.20 -12.20
CA LYS A 21 -41.78 34.48 -12.47
C LYS A 21 -43.04 34.24 -13.33
N THR A 22 -43.99 35.16 -13.23
CA THR A 22 -45.42 35.09 -13.61
C THR A 22 -45.72 35.04 -15.12
N ALA A 23 -46.69 34.21 -15.51
CA ALA A 23 -47.37 34.28 -16.82
C ALA A 23 -48.76 34.92 -16.65
N VAL A 24 -49.18 35.78 -17.58
CA VAL A 24 -50.53 36.38 -17.64
C VAL A 24 -51.29 35.76 -18.81
N HIS A 25 -52.51 35.28 -18.54
CA HIS A 25 -53.41 34.66 -19.52
C HIS A 25 -54.42 35.70 -20.04
N ASP A 26 -54.51 35.86 -21.37
CA ASP A 26 -55.57 36.63 -22.04
C ASP A 26 -56.70 35.67 -22.47
N PRO A 27 -57.97 35.84 -22.03
CA PRO A 27 -59.03 34.86 -22.26
C PRO A 27 -59.68 34.89 -23.65
N ALA A 28 -59.29 35.78 -24.57
CA ALA A 28 -60.11 36.02 -25.77
C ALA A 28 -59.73 35.23 -27.05
N ASN A 29 -58.63 34.46 -27.11
CA ASN A 29 -58.19 33.89 -28.42
C ASN A 29 -57.32 32.62 -28.44
N GLU A 30 -57.35 31.73 -27.42
CA GLU A 30 -56.70 30.40 -27.40
C GLU A 30 -55.34 30.27 -28.17
N LYS A 31 -54.44 31.25 -28.05
CA LYS A 31 -53.07 31.21 -28.56
C LYS A 31 -52.10 31.76 -27.52
N ILE A 32 -51.08 30.98 -27.19
CA ILE A 32 -49.95 31.43 -26.35
C ILE A 32 -48.92 32.08 -27.28
N LYS A 33 -48.72 33.40 -27.16
CA LYS A 33 -47.62 34.13 -27.79
C LYS A 33 -46.45 34.19 -26.81
N PHE A 34 -45.28 33.68 -27.21
CA PHE A 34 -44.02 33.98 -26.52
C PHE A 34 -43.32 35.11 -27.30
N SER A 35 -43.16 36.28 -26.71
CA SER A 35 -42.28 37.33 -27.21
C SER A 35 -40.87 37.09 -26.66
N PHE A 36 -39.93 36.76 -27.55
CA PHE A 36 -38.51 36.77 -27.25
C PHE A 36 -37.92 38.03 -27.89
N GLU A 37 -37.60 39.05 -27.09
CA GLU A 37 -36.71 40.12 -27.52
C GLU A 37 -35.29 39.74 -27.12
N PHE A 38 -34.50 39.34 -28.14
CA PHE A 38 -33.05 39.47 -28.11
C PHE A 38 -32.74 40.84 -28.71
N ASP A 39 -32.06 41.70 -27.95
CA ASP A 39 -31.43 42.89 -28.53
C ASP A 39 -29.92 42.76 -28.41
N ALA A 40 -29.25 42.86 -29.55
CA ALA A 40 -27.82 42.85 -29.70
C ALA A 40 -27.41 44.04 -30.56
N SER A 41 -26.45 44.80 -30.02
CA SER A 41 -25.62 45.84 -30.63
C SER A 41 -26.15 47.28 -30.64
N GLU A 42 -25.47 48.15 -29.87
CA GLU A 42 -25.05 49.45 -30.38
C GLU A 42 -23.75 49.92 -29.72
N VAL A 43 -23.02 50.74 -30.48
CA VAL A 43 -21.57 50.97 -30.46
C VAL A 43 -21.27 52.38 -29.90
N VAL A 44 -20.00 52.63 -29.58
CA VAL A 44 -19.27 53.93 -29.70
C VAL A 44 -18.92 54.67 -28.38
N SER A 45 -17.63 54.52 -28.04
CA SER A 45 -16.65 55.53 -27.59
C SER A 45 -16.90 56.39 -26.34
N LYS A 46 -15.89 56.40 -25.45
CA LYS A 46 -15.18 57.63 -25.06
C LYS A 46 -13.81 57.31 -24.44
N LYS A 47 -12.78 57.94 -25.01
CA LYS A 47 -11.40 58.08 -24.53
C LYS A 47 -11.38 58.74 -23.14
N TYR A 48 -10.40 58.39 -22.28
CA TYR A 48 -9.47 59.36 -21.69
C TYR A 48 -8.17 58.68 -21.21
N ASN A 49 -7.08 59.40 -21.44
CA ASN A 49 -5.67 59.04 -21.34
C ASN A 49 -5.09 58.98 -19.92
N ASN A 50 -3.96 58.27 -19.79
CA ASN A 50 -2.79 58.48 -18.90
C ASN A 50 -3.06 58.40 -17.38
N ILE A 51 -2.37 57.55 -16.62
CA ILE A 51 -1.02 57.78 -16.08
C ILE A 51 -0.40 56.44 -15.59
N ARG A 52 0.90 56.24 -15.84
CA ARG A 52 1.83 55.35 -15.08
C ARG A 52 2.99 56.26 -14.57
N PRO A 53 3.90 55.80 -13.70
CA PRO A 53 3.81 54.88 -12.56
C PRO A 53 4.47 55.49 -11.30
N ARG A 54 4.33 54.89 -10.10
CA ARG A 54 5.41 54.88 -9.08
C ARG A 54 5.19 53.82 -8.01
N ASN A 55 6.31 53.21 -7.63
CA ASN A 55 6.50 52.02 -6.81
C ASN A 55 5.95 52.16 -5.39
N ILE A 56 5.15 51.19 -4.96
CA ILE A 56 5.15 50.68 -3.58
C ILE A 56 5.06 49.16 -3.67
N ILE A 57 6.17 48.49 -3.36
CA ILE A 57 6.24 47.04 -3.17
C ILE A 57 5.50 46.74 -1.87
N SER A 58 4.31 46.17 -1.98
CA SER A 58 3.53 45.62 -0.87
C SER A 58 3.36 44.13 -1.15
N PHE A 59 3.97 43.31 -0.30
CA PHE A 59 3.79 41.86 -0.26
C PHE A 59 2.31 41.53 -0.05
N LYS A 60 1.61 41.16 -1.13
CA LYS A 60 0.33 40.48 -1.04
C LYS A 60 0.57 38.97 -1.17
N ASN A 61 0.34 38.27 -0.06
CA ASN A 61 0.00 36.86 -0.03
C ASN A 61 -1.09 36.56 -1.07
N SER A 62 -0.71 36.04 -2.24
CA SER A 62 -1.66 35.46 -3.17
C SER A 62 -1.92 34.01 -2.75
N ILE A 63 -2.82 33.82 -1.80
CA ILE A 63 -3.62 32.59 -1.74
C ILE A 63 -4.39 32.57 -3.06
N GLY A 64 -3.90 31.77 -4.00
CA GLY A 64 -4.53 31.57 -5.30
C GLY A 64 -5.87 30.86 -5.13
N ARG A 65 -6.94 31.62 -4.86
CA ARG A 65 -8.29 31.26 -5.31
C ARG A 65 -8.31 31.40 -6.84
N LYS A 66 -7.80 30.40 -7.55
CA LYS A 66 -8.10 30.20 -8.96
C LYS A 66 -8.60 28.78 -9.17
N ASN A 67 -9.80 28.71 -9.74
CA ASN A 67 -10.55 27.55 -10.25
C ASN A 67 -11.45 26.81 -9.24
N LEU A 68 -12.47 27.52 -8.74
CA LEU A 68 -13.79 26.90 -8.52
C LEU A 68 -14.64 27.19 -9.77
N ASN A 69 -14.95 26.13 -10.53
CA ASN A 69 -15.96 26.06 -11.58
C ASN A 69 -15.89 27.07 -12.75
N THR A 70 -14.96 26.87 -13.68
CA THR A 70 -15.37 26.92 -15.09
C THR A 70 -15.96 25.55 -15.41
N LYS A 71 -17.28 25.47 -15.64
CA LYS A 71 -17.91 24.26 -16.19
C LYS A 71 -17.32 24.03 -17.58
N LYS A 72 -16.21 23.28 -17.66
CA LYS A 72 -15.71 22.79 -18.94
C LYS A 72 -16.82 21.93 -19.52
N VAL A 73 -17.41 22.37 -20.62
CA VAL A 73 -18.30 21.53 -21.41
C VAL A 73 -17.38 20.48 -22.03
N LEU A 74 -17.56 19.22 -21.63
CA LEU A 74 -16.83 18.10 -22.23
C LEU A 74 -17.19 18.01 -23.70
N LYS A 75 -16.19 17.77 -24.55
CA LYS A 75 -16.44 17.44 -25.95
C LYS A 75 -17.12 16.08 -26.05
N ASP A 76 -17.81 15.82 -27.16
CA ASP A 76 -18.38 14.50 -27.42
C ASP A 76 -17.26 13.43 -27.39
N GLY A 77 -17.50 12.33 -26.66
CA GLY A 77 -16.52 11.28 -26.38
C GLY A 77 -15.40 11.62 -25.37
N GLU A 78 -15.35 12.82 -24.81
CA GLU A 78 -14.33 13.19 -23.81
C GLU A 78 -14.66 12.61 -22.43
N VAL A 79 -13.77 11.77 -21.90
CA VAL A 79 -13.87 11.20 -20.54
C VAL A 79 -12.90 11.92 -19.62
N ILE A 80 -13.39 12.43 -18.48
CA ILE A 80 -12.53 12.99 -17.43
C ILE A 80 -11.69 11.86 -16.85
N GLN A 81 -10.37 11.95 -17.00
CA GLN A 81 -9.43 11.00 -16.41
C GLN A 81 -9.13 11.40 -14.97
N PHE A 82 -9.27 10.45 -14.05
CA PHE A 82 -8.91 10.62 -12.66
C PHE A 82 -7.68 9.76 -12.38
N ASN A 83 -6.48 10.34 -12.41
CA ASN A 83 -5.27 9.57 -12.09
C ASN A 83 -4.90 9.73 -10.62
N PRO A 84 -4.30 8.69 -9.99
CA PRO A 84 -3.62 8.83 -8.72
C PRO A 84 -2.63 10.02 -8.73
N GLY A 85 -2.56 10.76 -7.63
CA GLY A 85 -1.79 12.00 -7.50
C GLY A 85 -2.48 13.26 -8.06
N ASN A 86 -3.59 13.14 -8.81
CA ASN A 86 -4.39 14.31 -9.20
C ASN A 86 -5.15 14.88 -8.00
N THR A 87 -5.42 16.20 -8.01
CA THR A 87 -6.27 16.81 -6.98
C THR A 87 -7.69 16.23 -7.07
N ALA A 88 -8.21 15.73 -5.95
CA ALA A 88 -9.55 15.20 -5.87
C ALA A 88 -10.58 16.33 -6.07
N PRO A 89 -11.59 16.17 -6.95
CA PRO A 89 -12.64 17.17 -7.07
C PRO A 89 -13.48 17.25 -5.80
N SER A 90 -14.05 18.42 -5.53
CA SER A 90 -14.93 18.61 -4.37
C SER A 90 -16.18 17.72 -4.45
N PHE A 91 -16.70 17.28 -3.30
CA PHE A 91 -17.98 16.58 -3.23
C PHE A 91 -18.70 16.87 -1.91
N THR A 92 -20.02 16.62 -1.93
CA THR A 92 -20.85 16.54 -0.73
C THR A 92 -21.57 15.20 -0.73
N LEU A 93 -21.41 14.42 0.34
CA LEU A 93 -22.14 13.17 0.57
C LEU A 93 -23.08 13.33 1.76
N TRP A 94 -24.27 12.76 1.65
CA TRP A 94 -25.21 12.69 2.75
C TRP A 94 -24.88 11.45 3.58
N GLY A 95 -24.38 11.66 4.79
CA GLY A 95 -24.15 10.61 5.78
C GLY A 95 -25.36 10.46 6.72
N LEU A 96 -25.42 9.34 7.47
CA LEU A 96 -26.46 9.09 8.47
C LEU A 96 -26.55 10.21 9.52
N ASP A 97 -25.42 10.57 10.12
CA ASP A 97 -25.38 11.53 11.23
C ASP A 97 -25.13 12.96 10.74
N GLN A 98 -24.35 13.12 9.66
CA GLN A 98 -24.00 14.43 9.10
C GLN A 98 -23.60 14.36 7.62
N LYS A 99 -23.58 15.52 6.95
CA LYS A 99 -23.00 15.65 5.61
C LYS A 99 -21.47 15.58 5.67
N VAL A 100 -20.88 14.87 4.73
CA VAL A 100 -19.44 14.88 4.50
C VAL A 100 -19.15 15.81 3.33
N VAL A 101 -18.37 16.86 3.57
CA VAL A 101 -18.00 17.87 2.56
C VAL A 101 -16.49 17.87 2.37
N PHE A 102 -16.05 17.69 1.12
CA PHE A 102 -14.65 17.75 0.74
C PHE A 102 -14.43 18.82 -0.36
N PRO A 103 -13.37 19.64 -0.29
CA PRO A 103 -12.46 19.79 0.86
C PRO A 103 -13.18 20.37 2.08
N CYS A 104 -12.60 20.20 3.27
CA CYS A 104 -13.19 20.76 4.48
C CYS A 104 -13.31 22.29 4.40
N LEU A 105 -14.47 22.83 4.77
CA LEU A 105 -14.70 24.28 4.79
C LEU A 105 -13.76 25.03 5.76
N ASN A 106 -13.31 24.35 6.82
CA ASN A 106 -12.47 24.94 7.86
C ASN A 106 -10.97 24.83 7.57
N GLY A 107 -10.57 24.28 6.42
CA GLY A 107 -9.17 24.14 6.02
C GLY A 107 -8.37 23.09 6.79
N THR A 108 -9.00 22.27 7.64
CA THR A 108 -8.35 21.13 8.29
C THR A 108 -7.92 20.10 7.24
N SER A 109 -6.63 19.77 7.23
CA SER A 109 -6.08 18.65 6.47
C SER A 109 -6.51 17.35 7.15
N TYR A 110 -7.13 16.44 6.39
CA TYR A 110 -7.42 15.07 6.79
C TYR A 110 -7.42 14.18 5.54
N SER A 111 -7.17 12.89 5.72
CA SER A 111 -7.29 11.88 4.67
C SER A 111 -8.70 11.29 4.66
N ILE A 112 -9.15 10.83 3.50
CA ILE A 112 -10.41 10.11 3.34
C ILE A 112 -10.11 8.73 2.77
N ILE A 113 -10.68 7.69 3.37
CA ILE A 113 -10.75 6.36 2.76
C ILE A 113 -12.22 6.05 2.49
N ILE A 114 -12.55 5.84 1.23
CA ILE A 114 -13.88 5.48 0.76
C ILE A 114 -13.90 3.98 0.50
N HIS A 115 -14.84 3.29 1.14
CA HIS A 115 -15.05 1.86 0.98
C HIS A 115 -16.49 1.59 0.53
N VAL A 116 -16.64 0.93 -0.61
CA VAL A 116 -17.91 0.49 -1.18
C VAL A 116 -18.19 -0.94 -0.78
N PHE A 117 -19.31 -1.15 -0.10
CA PHE A 117 -19.75 -2.48 0.31
C PHE A 117 -20.70 -3.11 -0.73
N ASP A 118 -20.29 -4.23 -1.33
CA ASP A 118 -21.13 -5.08 -2.18
C ASP A 118 -21.36 -6.44 -1.51
N PRO A 119 -22.59 -6.79 -1.09
CA PRO A 119 -22.89 -8.07 -0.42
C PRO A 119 -22.81 -9.29 -1.34
N ASN A 120 -22.67 -9.09 -2.66
CA ASN A 120 -22.42 -10.18 -3.60
C ASN A 120 -20.96 -10.65 -3.59
N SER A 121 -20.05 -9.86 -2.99
CA SER A 121 -18.66 -10.27 -2.78
C SER A 121 -18.55 -11.05 -1.47
N GLY A 122 -18.16 -12.33 -1.55
CA GLY A 122 -17.92 -13.14 -0.34
C GLY A 122 -16.83 -12.53 0.56
N PHE A 123 -15.81 -11.92 -0.06
CA PHE A 123 -14.75 -11.19 0.63
C PHE A 123 -15.30 -10.02 1.45
N LEU A 124 -16.07 -9.13 0.83
CA LEU A 124 -16.62 -7.95 1.52
C LEU A 124 -17.70 -8.35 2.54
N GLU A 125 -18.50 -9.38 2.25
CA GLU A 125 -19.50 -9.88 3.18
C GLU A 125 -18.86 -10.38 4.47
N PHE A 126 -17.81 -11.21 4.38
CA PHE A 126 -17.10 -11.66 5.58
C PHE A 126 -16.46 -10.49 6.32
N MET A 127 -15.79 -9.58 5.60
CA MET A 127 -15.12 -8.42 6.21
C MET A 127 -16.06 -7.59 7.10
N TRP A 128 -17.33 -7.45 6.73
CA TRP A 128 -18.33 -6.71 7.50
C TRP A 128 -19.07 -7.53 8.56
N ASN A 129 -19.17 -8.85 8.38
CA ASN A 129 -19.84 -9.72 9.36
C ASN A 129 -18.90 -10.15 10.48
N SER A 130 -17.58 -10.13 10.27
CA SER A 130 -16.56 -10.52 11.24
C SER A 130 -16.12 -9.35 12.14
N ASP A 131 -16.20 -9.55 13.46
CA ASP A 131 -15.67 -8.58 14.43
C ASP A 131 -14.14 -8.51 14.38
N SER A 132 -13.44 -9.63 14.11
CA SER A 132 -11.97 -9.61 13.99
C SER A 132 -11.54 -8.78 12.77
N SER A 133 -12.31 -8.83 11.69
CA SER A 133 -12.07 -8.04 10.48
C SER A 133 -12.35 -6.56 10.66
N LEU A 134 -13.34 -6.18 11.48
CA LEU A 134 -13.69 -4.78 11.75
C LEU A 134 -12.90 -4.13 12.89
N SER A 135 -12.42 -4.92 13.85
CA SER A 135 -11.72 -4.42 15.03
C SER A 135 -10.52 -3.50 14.78
N PRO A 136 -9.76 -3.60 13.67
CA PRO A 136 -8.69 -2.66 13.36
C PRO A 136 -9.14 -1.20 13.29
N LEU A 137 -10.41 -0.92 12.97
CA LEU A 137 -10.95 0.45 12.96
C LEU A 137 -10.91 1.12 14.34
N ALA A 138 -10.78 0.35 15.42
CA ALA A 138 -10.61 0.84 16.77
C ALA A 138 -9.19 1.38 17.08
N ASP A 139 -8.26 1.33 16.12
CA ASP A 139 -6.91 1.88 16.29
C ASP A 139 -6.98 3.41 16.55
N GLU A 140 -6.52 3.87 17.72
CA GLU A 140 -6.56 5.30 18.08
C GLU A 140 -5.55 6.13 17.28
N SER A 141 -4.58 5.47 16.63
CA SER A 141 -3.44 6.11 15.98
C SER A 141 -3.72 6.61 14.56
N ILE A 142 -4.98 6.49 14.08
CA ILE A 142 -5.48 6.94 12.78
C ILE A 142 -6.47 8.12 12.91
N ASN A 143 -6.28 8.97 13.92
CA ASN A 143 -7.15 10.12 14.25
C ASN A 143 -7.29 11.18 13.13
N ASN A 144 -6.39 11.14 12.15
CA ASN A 144 -6.27 12.07 11.03
C ASN A 144 -7.01 11.64 9.76
N THR A 145 -7.74 10.52 9.81
CA THR A 145 -8.43 9.91 8.67
C THR A 145 -9.93 9.79 8.92
N HIS A 146 -10.72 10.14 7.90
CA HIS A 146 -12.16 9.90 7.82
C HIS A 146 -12.43 8.65 6.96
N PHE A 147 -13.32 7.78 7.42
CA PHE A 147 -13.79 6.62 6.66
C PHE A 147 -15.19 6.90 6.14
N ILE A 148 -15.42 6.68 4.85
CA ILE A 148 -16.74 6.81 4.23
C ILE A 148 -17.15 5.44 3.69
N PHE A 149 -18.13 4.84 4.33
CA PHE A 149 -18.72 3.58 3.92
C PHE A 149 -19.95 3.83 3.05
N VAL A 150 -19.95 3.24 1.85
CA VAL A 150 -21.01 3.46 0.85
C VAL A 150 -21.60 2.11 0.45
N PRO A 151 -22.91 1.88 0.58
CA PRO A 151 -23.52 0.67 0.05
C PRO A 151 -23.45 0.68 -1.49
N LYS A 152 -23.20 -0.47 -2.12
CA LYS A 152 -23.20 -0.57 -3.58
C LYS A 152 -24.60 -0.33 -4.16
N THR A 153 -25.60 -1.00 -3.59
CA THR A 153 -26.98 -1.00 -4.07
C THR A 153 -28.01 -0.72 -2.97
N ALA A 154 -27.77 -1.21 -1.75
CA ALA A 154 -28.74 -1.16 -0.66
C ALA A 154 -29.16 0.26 -0.28
N THR A 155 -30.44 0.43 0.03
CA THR A 155 -31.01 1.68 0.52
C THR A 155 -30.99 1.76 2.05
N LEU A 156 -31.45 2.90 2.61
CA LEU A 156 -31.27 3.25 4.03
C LEU A 156 -31.63 2.14 5.04
N ASN A 157 -32.80 1.51 4.85
CA ASN A 157 -33.40 0.56 5.80
C ASN A 157 -33.24 -0.91 5.39
N GLU A 158 -32.61 -1.18 4.25
CA GLU A 158 -32.41 -2.55 3.77
C GLU A 158 -31.30 -3.24 4.58
N THR A 159 -31.35 -4.57 4.63
CA THR A 159 -30.19 -5.37 5.07
C THR A 159 -28.97 -4.96 4.25
N TYR A 160 -27.80 -4.86 4.90
CA TYR A 160 -26.57 -4.34 4.29
C TYR A 160 -26.60 -2.85 3.90
N GLY A 161 -27.68 -2.15 4.23
CA GLY A 161 -27.78 -0.71 4.11
C GLY A 161 -26.99 0.05 5.18
N PRO A 162 -26.95 1.39 5.10
CA PRO A 162 -26.17 2.27 5.98
C PRO A 162 -26.45 2.06 7.46
N LEU A 163 -27.72 1.90 7.86
CA LEU A 163 -28.10 1.68 9.27
C LEU A 163 -27.55 0.36 9.80
N TRP A 164 -27.56 -0.70 8.98
CA TRP A 164 -26.97 -1.99 9.32
C TRP A 164 -25.45 -1.86 9.50
N MET A 165 -24.77 -1.17 8.58
CA MET A 165 -23.31 -0.95 8.65
C MET A 165 -22.93 -0.18 9.92
N GLN A 166 -23.67 0.89 10.25
CA GLN A 166 -23.47 1.66 11.49
C GLN A 166 -23.70 0.78 12.73
N SER A 167 -24.77 -0.01 12.75
CA SER A 167 -25.05 -0.94 13.83
C SER A 167 -23.93 -1.95 13.99
N ARG A 168 -23.38 -2.51 12.90
CA ARG A 168 -22.26 -3.46 12.97
C ARG A 168 -21.02 -2.86 13.61
N ILE A 169 -20.62 -1.64 13.21
CA ILE A 169 -19.48 -0.95 13.81
C ILE A 169 -19.74 -0.64 15.30
N LYS A 170 -20.92 -0.12 15.65
CA LYS A 170 -21.28 0.16 17.06
C LYS A 170 -21.25 -1.11 17.91
N THR A 171 -21.85 -2.21 17.44
CA THR A 171 -21.84 -3.50 18.14
C THR A 171 -20.42 -4.04 18.32
N MET A 172 -19.58 -3.93 17.28
CA MET A 172 -18.17 -4.34 17.39
C MET A 172 -17.46 -3.47 18.43
N LEU A 173 -17.56 -2.14 18.35
CA LEU A 173 -16.89 -1.21 19.26
C LEU A 173 -17.33 -1.36 20.72
N ASN A 174 -18.60 -1.71 20.98
CA ASN A 174 -19.07 -1.98 22.34
C ASN A 174 -18.32 -3.16 22.99
N LYS A 175 -17.81 -4.12 22.20
CA LYS A 175 -16.97 -5.21 22.74
C LYS A 175 -15.57 -4.75 23.15
N PHE A 176 -15.16 -3.55 22.74
CA PHE A 176 -13.92 -2.89 23.12
C PHE A 176 -14.12 -1.88 24.27
N GLU A 177 -15.31 -1.84 24.89
CA GLU A 177 -15.54 -1.03 26.09
C GLU A 177 -14.50 -1.37 27.17
N GLY A 178 -13.78 -0.34 27.64
CA GLY A 178 -12.66 -0.46 28.58
C GLY A 178 -11.27 -0.42 27.95
N ARG A 179 -11.14 -0.64 26.63
CA ARG A 179 -9.88 -0.42 25.89
C ARG A 179 -9.80 0.98 25.27
N LEU A 180 -10.94 1.52 24.84
CA LEU A 180 -11.07 2.90 24.37
C LEU A 180 -11.72 3.78 25.45
N THR A 181 -11.24 5.01 25.58
CA THR A 181 -11.92 6.01 26.42
C THR A 181 -13.25 6.40 25.79
N LYS A 182 -14.24 6.84 26.59
CA LYS A 182 -15.53 7.34 26.07
C LYS A 182 -15.33 8.47 25.04
N ASN A 183 -14.35 9.34 25.27
CA ASN A 183 -13.97 10.40 24.34
C ASN A 183 -13.33 9.86 23.07
N GLY A 184 -12.47 8.84 23.18
CA GLY A 184 -11.86 8.15 22.04
C GLY A 184 -12.91 7.48 21.15
N LEU A 185 -13.89 6.79 21.74
CA LEU A 185 -15.01 6.19 21.01
C LEU A 185 -15.83 7.24 20.25
N ARG A 186 -16.17 8.34 20.92
CA ARG A 186 -16.89 9.47 20.27
C ARG A 186 -16.08 10.05 19.11
N SER A 187 -14.79 10.32 19.35
CA SER A 187 -13.88 10.86 18.32
C SER A 187 -13.71 9.92 17.12
N LEU A 188 -13.72 8.60 17.33
CA LEU A 188 -13.70 7.62 16.26
C LEU A 188 -15.00 7.66 15.44
N MET A 189 -16.14 7.64 16.12
CA MET A 189 -17.45 7.67 15.45
C MET A 189 -17.68 8.98 14.66
N ASP A 190 -17.16 10.12 15.13
CA ASP A 190 -17.23 11.40 14.40
C ASP A 190 -16.45 11.37 13.07
N ARG A 191 -15.53 10.40 12.89
CA ARG A 191 -14.73 10.21 11.68
C ARG A 191 -15.22 9.07 10.78
N ILE A 192 -16.19 8.29 11.22
CA ILE A 192 -16.78 7.21 10.44
C ILE A 192 -18.14 7.67 9.89
N HIS A 193 -18.26 7.66 8.57
CA HIS A 193 -19.44 8.14 7.86
C HIS A 193 -20.07 7.01 7.06
N PHE A 194 -21.40 6.94 7.05
CA PHE A 194 -22.16 5.97 6.26
C PHE A 194 -23.05 6.71 5.29
N SER A 195 -22.82 6.57 3.99
CA SER A 195 -23.60 7.27 2.98
C SER A 195 -25.03 6.73 2.91
N VAL A 196 -26.03 7.62 2.99
CA VAL A 196 -27.45 7.24 2.88
C VAL A 196 -27.87 6.90 1.44
N LEU A 197 -27.00 7.18 0.47
CA LEU A 197 -27.21 6.92 -0.95
C LEU A 197 -26.24 5.83 -1.42
N PRO A 198 -26.71 4.86 -2.23
CA PRO A 198 -25.81 3.91 -2.86
C PRO A 198 -24.95 4.58 -3.95
N VAL A 199 -23.88 3.89 -4.37
CA VAL A 199 -22.94 4.38 -5.39
C VAL A 199 -23.66 4.89 -6.65
N SER A 200 -24.67 4.17 -7.12
CA SER A 200 -25.45 4.52 -8.31
C SER A 200 -26.24 5.84 -8.21
N LYS A 201 -26.37 6.41 -7.00
CA LYS A 201 -27.13 7.63 -6.73
C LYS A 201 -26.27 8.81 -6.25
N LEU A 202 -24.94 8.70 -6.24
CA LEU A 202 -24.07 9.76 -5.68
C LEU A 202 -24.00 11.04 -6.52
N GLY A 203 -24.37 10.98 -7.82
CA GLY A 203 -24.45 12.17 -8.70
C GLY A 203 -23.15 12.98 -8.81
N ASN A 204 -22.00 12.39 -8.50
CA ASN A 204 -20.69 13.04 -8.48
C ASN A 204 -19.65 12.16 -9.19
N TRP A 205 -18.36 12.47 -9.02
CA TRP A 205 -17.25 11.81 -9.73
C TRP A 205 -16.83 10.45 -9.14
N ILE A 206 -17.25 10.12 -7.92
CA ILE A 206 -16.79 8.90 -7.20
C ILE A 206 -17.11 7.62 -7.99
N PRO A 207 -18.35 7.42 -8.52
CA PRO A 207 -18.65 6.24 -9.34
C PRO A 207 -17.72 6.09 -10.55
N SER A 208 -17.39 7.20 -11.22
CA SER A 208 -16.51 7.20 -12.39
C SER A 208 -15.08 6.79 -12.03
N VAL A 209 -14.56 7.22 -10.88
CA VAL A 209 -13.21 6.82 -10.43
C VAL A 209 -13.15 5.34 -10.10
N LEU A 210 -14.14 4.83 -9.37
CA LEU A 210 -14.23 3.41 -9.07
C LEU A 210 -14.31 2.55 -10.34
N GLN A 211 -14.92 3.06 -11.40
CA GLN A 211 -14.93 2.40 -12.71
C GLN A 211 -13.60 2.54 -13.46
N GLN A 212 -12.90 3.66 -13.38
CA GLN A 212 -11.62 3.85 -14.09
C GLN A 212 -10.46 3.11 -13.42
N TRP A 213 -10.52 2.90 -12.12
CA TRP A 213 -9.51 2.18 -11.34
C TRP A 213 -9.95 0.73 -11.13
N GLU A 214 -10.43 0.08 -12.20
CA GLU A 214 -10.98 -1.27 -12.14
C GLU A 214 -10.12 -2.17 -11.23
N CYS A 215 -10.79 -2.92 -10.38
CA CYS A 215 -10.14 -3.87 -9.49
C CYS A 215 -9.57 -4.98 -10.38
N VAL A 216 -8.26 -4.98 -10.58
CA VAL A 216 -7.58 -6.01 -11.36
C VAL A 216 -6.77 -6.91 -10.42
N ASP A 217 -6.58 -8.16 -10.83
CA ASP A 217 -5.83 -9.19 -10.11
C ASP A 217 -6.63 -9.90 -9.01
N HIS A 218 -5.97 -10.54 -8.02
CA HIS A 218 -6.69 -11.42 -7.11
C HIS A 218 -7.60 -10.70 -6.10
N LEU A 219 -8.63 -11.41 -5.62
CA LEU A 219 -9.61 -10.98 -4.60
C LEU A 219 -10.33 -9.65 -4.93
N CYS A 220 -10.32 -9.29 -6.19
CA CYS A 220 -10.97 -8.14 -6.81
C CYS A 220 -12.12 -8.63 -7.70
N GLY A 221 -13.27 -7.95 -7.69
CA GLY A 221 -14.47 -8.42 -8.39
C GLY A 221 -15.36 -9.34 -7.54
N LEU A 222 -16.18 -10.15 -8.20
CA LEU A 222 -17.05 -11.13 -7.55
C LEU A 222 -16.57 -12.55 -7.84
N ASP A 223 -15.83 -13.14 -6.90
CA ASP A 223 -15.47 -14.55 -6.95
C ASP A 223 -16.70 -15.43 -6.75
N GLN A 224 -16.90 -16.35 -7.69
CA GLN A 224 -18.11 -17.16 -7.76
C GLN A 224 -17.80 -18.60 -8.15
N VAL A 225 -18.63 -19.53 -7.70
CA VAL A 225 -18.72 -20.87 -8.28
C VAL A 225 -19.95 -20.95 -9.17
N VAL A 226 -19.87 -21.73 -10.24
CA VAL A 226 -20.99 -22.04 -11.12
C VAL A 226 -21.21 -23.53 -11.09
N ILE A 227 -22.37 -23.95 -10.58
CA ILE A 227 -22.77 -25.34 -10.50
C ILE A 227 -23.64 -25.66 -11.71
N HIS A 228 -23.17 -26.60 -12.51
CA HIS A 228 -23.83 -27.13 -13.70
C HIS A 228 -24.59 -28.39 -13.31
N THR A 229 -25.90 -28.37 -13.52
CA THR A 229 -26.81 -29.46 -13.16
C THR A 229 -27.82 -29.70 -14.28
N SER A 230 -28.26 -30.95 -14.42
CA SER A 230 -29.26 -31.35 -15.42
C SER A 230 -30.68 -30.87 -15.07
N SER A 231 -30.96 -30.50 -13.82
CA SER A 231 -32.24 -29.93 -13.38
C SER A 231 -32.14 -29.34 -11.96
N PHE A 232 -32.38 -28.04 -11.81
CA PHE A 232 -32.57 -27.37 -10.53
C PHE A 232 -33.97 -26.73 -10.46
N LYS A 233 -34.79 -27.10 -9.46
CA LYS A 233 -36.18 -26.65 -9.32
C LYS A 233 -37.01 -26.78 -10.62
N GLY A 234 -36.79 -27.88 -11.36
CA GLY A 234 -37.49 -28.18 -12.62
C GLY A 234 -36.98 -27.40 -13.84
N LYS A 235 -35.85 -26.69 -13.73
CA LYS A 235 -35.27 -25.86 -14.80
C LYS A 235 -33.81 -26.23 -15.06
N LYS A 236 -33.36 -26.07 -16.32
CA LYS A 236 -31.99 -26.34 -16.77
C LYS A 236 -31.16 -25.06 -16.82
N TYR A 237 -30.86 -24.49 -15.66
CA TYR A 237 -29.99 -23.31 -15.55
C TYR A 237 -28.85 -23.58 -14.56
N PRO A 238 -27.66 -23.01 -14.79
CA PRO A 238 -26.59 -23.08 -13.82
C PRO A 238 -26.95 -22.27 -12.56
N VAL A 239 -26.42 -22.70 -11.42
CA VAL A 239 -26.53 -21.97 -10.15
C VAL A 239 -25.21 -21.25 -9.90
N VAL A 240 -25.25 -19.93 -9.79
CA VAL A 240 -24.08 -19.09 -9.48
C VAL A 240 -24.14 -18.70 -8.02
N LEU A 241 -23.07 -18.97 -7.27
CA LEU A 241 -22.97 -18.68 -5.84
C LEU A 241 -21.70 -17.89 -5.58
N LYS A 242 -21.75 -16.91 -4.68
CA LYS A 242 -20.54 -16.22 -4.24
C LYS A 242 -19.65 -17.14 -3.42
N ARG A 243 -18.35 -16.87 -3.47
CA ARG A 243 -17.35 -17.64 -2.73
C ARG A 243 -16.32 -16.73 -2.07
N LEU A 244 -15.63 -17.28 -1.09
CA LEU A 244 -14.43 -16.71 -0.47
C LEU A 244 -13.35 -17.79 -0.48
N ASP A 245 -12.30 -17.55 -1.25
CA ASP A 245 -11.18 -18.49 -1.36
C ASP A 245 -10.40 -18.54 -0.05
N ALA A 246 -9.77 -19.68 0.23
CA ALA A 246 -8.83 -19.78 1.35
C ALA A 246 -7.71 -18.75 1.20
N ARG A 247 -7.13 -18.33 2.33
CA ARG A 247 -6.02 -17.39 2.29
C ARG A 247 -4.88 -17.95 1.44
N TYR A 248 -4.31 -17.06 0.63
CA TYR A 248 -3.25 -17.36 -0.33
C TYR A 248 -1.94 -17.85 0.33
N ASP A 249 -1.80 -17.61 1.64
CA ASP A 249 -0.60 -17.90 2.42
C ASP A 249 -0.46 -19.38 2.80
N TRP A 250 -1.49 -20.19 2.58
CA TRP A 250 -1.40 -21.64 2.79
C TRP A 250 -2.04 -22.49 1.68
N LEU A 251 -2.94 -21.96 0.84
CA LEU A 251 -3.54 -22.71 -0.27
C LEU A 251 -3.51 -21.96 -1.61
N PRO A 252 -3.40 -22.68 -2.74
CA PRO A 252 -3.55 -22.06 -4.05
C PRO A 252 -5.00 -21.60 -4.31
N ASN A 253 -5.16 -20.60 -5.16
CA ASN A 253 -6.47 -20.10 -5.58
C ASN A 253 -7.13 -21.09 -6.59
N PRO A 254 -8.45 -21.37 -6.49
CA PRO A 254 -9.16 -22.20 -7.47
C PRO A 254 -8.99 -21.77 -8.94
N ALA A 255 -8.97 -20.47 -9.23
CA ALA A 255 -8.79 -19.93 -10.56
C ALA A 255 -7.40 -20.25 -11.16
N SER A 256 -6.34 -20.27 -10.35
CA SER A 256 -4.99 -20.61 -10.85
C SER A 256 -4.85 -22.11 -11.15
N ILE A 257 -5.61 -22.96 -10.44
CA ILE A 257 -5.58 -24.42 -10.61
C ILE A 257 -6.51 -24.90 -11.73
N PHE A 258 -7.75 -24.40 -11.75
CA PHE A 258 -8.78 -24.88 -12.68
C PHE A 258 -8.92 -24.02 -13.93
N GLY A 259 -8.58 -22.72 -13.88
CA GLY A 259 -8.91 -21.78 -14.95
C GLY A 259 -10.40 -21.87 -15.32
N ASN A 260 -10.69 -22.11 -16.60
CA ASN A 260 -12.05 -22.28 -17.12
C ASN A 260 -12.52 -23.75 -17.17
N LYS A 261 -11.79 -24.69 -16.55
CA LYS A 261 -12.13 -26.12 -16.59
C LYS A 261 -13.40 -26.41 -15.79
N THR A 262 -14.25 -27.24 -16.36
CA THR A 262 -15.39 -27.85 -15.70
C THR A 262 -14.95 -29.16 -15.03
N VAL A 263 -15.17 -29.28 -13.73
CA VAL A 263 -14.73 -30.44 -12.94
C VAL A 263 -15.94 -31.12 -12.31
N GLN A 264 -15.89 -32.45 -12.17
CA GLN A 264 -16.92 -33.22 -11.48
C GLN A 264 -16.98 -32.83 -10.00
N MET A 265 -18.20 -32.70 -9.49
CA MET A 265 -18.49 -32.38 -8.09
C MET A 265 -18.97 -33.62 -7.35
N VAL A 266 -18.39 -33.91 -6.18
CA VAL A 266 -18.76 -35.06 -5.31
C VAL A 266 -18.97 -34.58 -3.88
N PHE A 267 -19.98 -35.10 -3.19
CA PHE A 267 -20.25 -34.76 -1.78
C PHE A 267 -19.53 -35.73 -0.84
N ALA A 268 -18.92 -35.22 0.22
CA ALA A 268 -18.23 -36.03 1.24
C ALA A 268 -18.55 -35.56 2.67
N GLU A 269 -19.83 -35.54 3.04
CA GLU A 269 -20.33 -35.21 4.39
C GLU A 269 -19.63 -33.98 5.03
N ASP A 270 -18.84 -34.19 6.08
CA ASP A 270 -18.05 -33.16 6.76
C ASP A 270 -16.58 -33.09 6.31
N GLY A 271 -16.11 -34.01 5.47
CA GLY A 271 -14.74 -34.04 4.97
C GLY A 271 -13.67 -34.33 6.03
N CYS A 272 -14.04 -34.82 7.21
CA CYS A 272 -13.10 -34.98 8.33
C CYS A 272 -12.33 -36.31 8.33
N ASN A 273 -12.68 -37.23 7.43
CA ASN A 273 -12.09 -38.55 7.28
C ASN A 273 -11.76 -38.85 5.81
N ILE A 274 -10.96 -39.88 5.56
CA ILE A 274 -10.67 -40.35 4.19
C ILE A 274 -11.96 -40.83 3.51
N TYR A 275 -12.15 -40.45 2.25
CA TYR A 275 -13.35 -40.77 1.48
C TYR A 275 -12.99 -41.21 0.05
N SER A 276 -12.96 -42.51 -0.23
CA SER A 276 -12.40 -43.05 -1.48
C SER A 276 -13.13 -42.64 -2.78
N ALA A 277 -14.40 -42.23 -2.70
CA ALA A 277 -15.20 -41.90 -3.88
C ALA A 277 -14.95 -40.49 -4.47
N VAL A 278 -13.99 -39.72 -3.93
CA VAL A 278 -13.71 -38.34 -4.36
C VAL A 278 -12.50 -38.19 -5.29
N ASN A 279 -11.87 -39.29 -5.67
CA ASN A 279 -10.67 -39.26 -6.50
C ASN A 279 -10.88 -38.46 -7.80
N HIS A 280 -9.97 -37.53 -8.10
CA HIS A 280 -10.00 -36.62 -9.27
C HIS A 280 -11.22 -35.68 -9.34
N SER A 281 -11.92 -35.42 -8.23
CA SER A 281 -13.11 -34.56 -8.18
C SER A 281 -12.92 -33.34 -7.27
N VAL A 282 -13.74 -32.30 -7.48
CA VAL A 282 -13.92 -31.22 -6.50
C VAL A 282 -14.93 -31.70 -5.45
N VAL A 283 -14.52 -31.65 -4.19
CA VAL A 283 -15.31 -32.21 -3.09
C VAL A 283 -16.07 -31.15 -2.36
N VAL A 284 -17.34 -31.42 -2.10
CA VAL A 284 -18.24 -30.52 -1.38
C VAL A 284 -18.50 -31.07 0.00
N VAL A 285 -18.16 -30.26 1.00
CA VAL A 285 -18.20 -30.63 2.41
C VAL A 285 -18.97 -29.58 3.22
N SER A 286 -19.58 -29.99 4.32
CA SER A 286 -20.24 -29.05 5.22
C SER A 286 -19.23 -28.20 6.00
N SER A 287 -19.64 -27.00 6.42
CA SER A 287 -18.84 -26.13 7.29
C SER A 287 -18.68 -26.64 8.74
N LYS A 288 -19.38 -27.70 9.13
CA LYS A 288 -19.38 -28.26 10.49
C LYS A 288 -18.34 -29.37 10.66
N GLY A 289 -18.05 -29.78 11.89
CA GLY A 289 -17.11 -30.87 12.19
C GLY A 289 -15.73 -30.34 12.56
N CYS A 290 -14.69 -30.87 11.90
CA CYS A 290 -13.29 -30.54 12.11
C CYS A 290 -12.86 -29.19 11.51
N SER A 291 -11.59 -28.81 11.70
CA SER A 291 -10.99 -27.58 11.16
C SER A 291 -10.96 -27.58 9.62
N TYR A 292 -10.92 -26.39 9.00
CA TYR A 292 -10.78 -26.27 7.55
C TYR A 292 -9.49 -26.91 7.04
N PHE A 293 -8.38 -26.75 7.75
CA PHE A 293 -7.13 -27.43 7.45
C PHE A 293 -7.31 -28.96 7.40
N GLN A 294 -7.95 -29.55 8.42
CA GLN A 294 -8.18 -31.00 8.45
C GLN A 294 -9.08 -31.46 7.31
N LYS A 295 -10.12 -30.69 6.96
CA LYS A 295 -10.97 -30.98 5.79
C LYS A 295 -10.15 -31.08 4.51
N VAL A 296 -9.32 -30.06 4.24
CA VAL A 296 -8.51 -30.02 3.02
C VAL A 296 -7.49 -31.15 3.01
N LEU A 297 -6.78 -31.36 4.12
CA LEU A 297 -5.80 -32.45 4.27
C LEU A 297 -6.40 -33.83 4.01
N MET A 298 -7.58 -34.12 4.58
CA MET A 298 -8.21 -35.43 4.42
C MET A 298 -8.75 -35.64 3.00
N MET A 299 -9.30 -34.59 2.38
CA MET A 299 -9.79 -34.66 1.00
C MET A 299 -8.63 -34.80 0.00
N GLU A 300 -7.52 -34.09 0.19
CA GLU A 300 -6.31 -34.27 -0.62
C GLU A 300 -5.77 -35.70 -0.50
N LYS A 301 -5.66 -36.24 0.72
CA LYS A 301 -5.30 -37.66 0.94
C LYS A 301 -6.28 -38.65 0.31
N SER A 302 -7.51 -38.22 0.05
CA SER A 302 -8.54 -39.03 -0.61
C SER A 302 -8.49 -38.93 -2.14
N GLY A 303 -7.55 -38.16 -2.70
CA GLY A 303 -7.39 -37.94 -4.13
C GLY A 303 -8.26 -36.82 -4.70
N ALA A 304 -8.86 -35.97 -3.86
CA ALA A 304 -9.56 -34.77 -4.32
C ALA A 304 -8.62 -33.83 -5.08
N VAL A 305 -9.16 -33.04 -6.01
CA VAL A 305 -8.40 -31.98 -6.71
C VAL A 305 -8.76 -30.57 -6.22
N GLY A 306 -9.73 -30.44 -5.31
CA GLY A 306 -10.12 -29.19 -4.68
C GLY A 306 -11.28 -29.39 -3.69
N VAL A 307 -11.48 -28.43 -2.78
CA VAL A 307 -12.51 -28.49 -1.73
C VAL A 307 -13.42 -27.26 -1.77
N VAL A 308 -14.72 -27.50 -1.69
CA VAL A 308 -15.75 -26.47 -1.53
C VAL A 308 -16.44 -26.69 -0.19
N VAL A 309 -16.25 -25.75 0.74
CA VAL A 309 -16.91 -25.75 2.04
C VAL A 309 -18.20 -24.96 1.94
N VAL A 310 -19.32 -25.59 2.29
CA VAL A 310 -20.66 -24.97 2.17
C VAL A 310 -21.10 -24.39 3.50
N ALA A 311 -21.53 -23.12 3.48
CA ALA A 311 -22.14 -22.46 4.62
C ALA A 311 -23.35 -23.24 5.14
N SER A 312 -23.56 -23.26 6.46
CA SER A 312 -24.83 -23.70 7.02
C SER A 312 -25.95 -22.70 6.66
N LYS A 313 -27.21 -23.15 6.62
CA LYS A 313 -28.35 -22.26 6.36
C LYS A 313 -28.37 -21.10 7.37
N GLY A 314 -28.33 -19.86 6.87
CA GLY A 314 -28.26 -18.64 7.67
C GLY A 314 -26.85 -18.20 8.10
N GLN A 315 -25.82 -19.00 7.78
CA GLN A 315 -24.42 -18.63 7.98
C GLN A 315 -23.91 -17.86 6.76
N THR A 316 -23.13 -16.80 6.98
CA THR A 316 -22.40 -16.11 5.89
C THR A 316 -21.14 -16.89 5.53
N VAL A 317 -20.52 -16.57 4.39
CA VAL A 317 -19.20 -17.14 4.06
C VAL A 317 -18.18 -16.83 5.16
N GLN A 318 -17.19 -17.70 5.34
CA GLN A 318 -16.18 -17.60 6.39
C GLN A 318 -14.77 -17.57 5.79
N ASP A 319 -13.86 -16.84 6.43
CA ASP A 319 -12.44 -16.86 6.11
C ASP A 319 -11.81 -18.20 6.58
N MET A 320 -11.07 -18.84 5.68
CA MET A 320 -10.44 -20.13 5.94
C MET A 320 -8.94 -19.94 6.19
N GLU A 321 -8.60 -19.97 7.47
CA GLU A 321 -7.23 -19.86 7.98
C GLU A 321 -6.66 -21.22 8.41
N CYS A 322 -5.35 -21.40 8.23
CA CYS A 322 -4.57 -22.41 8.95
C CYS A 322 -4.21 -21.88 10.35
N LYS A 323 -3.86 -22.76 11.30
CA LYS A 323 -3.48 -22.36 12.67
C LYS A 323 -2.22 -23.06 13.15
N GLY A 324 -1.28 -22.29 13.68
CA GLY A 324 -0.07 -22.84 14.30
C GLY A 324 0.72 -23.70 13.33
N THR A 325 1.05 -24.93 13.74
CA THR A 325 1.82 -25.89 12.93
C THR A 325 1.10 -26.34 11.67
N ASP A 326 -0.23 -26.20 11.59
CA ASP A 326 -0.99 -26.53 10.38
C ASP A 326 -0.49 -25.71 9.18
N CYS A 327 -0.14 -24.44 9.41
CA CYS A 327 0.39 -23.54 8.38
C CYS A 327 1.76 -23.96 7.83
N GLN A 328 2.46 -24.88 8.49
CA GLN A 328 3.74 -25.41 8.03
C GLN A 328 3.57 -26.63 7.12
N THR A 329 2.35 -27.18 7.02
CA THR A 329 2.06 -28.30 6.13
C THR A 329 1.65 -27.75 4.78
N GLN A 330 2.44 -28.04 3.75
CA GLN A 330 2.10 -27.68 2.39
C GLN A 330 1.01 -28.61 1.85
N LEU A 331 -0.09 -28.00 1.39
CA LEU A 331 -1.18 -28.67 0.70
C LEU A 331 -1.25 -28.16 -0.74
N SER A 332 -1.59 -29.04 -1.69
CA SER A 332 -1.49 -28.73 -3.13
C SER A 332 -2.81 -28.41 -3.80
N ILE A 333 -3.94 -28.65 -3.12
CA ILE A 333 -5.27 -28.45 -3.67
C ILE A 333 -5.91 -27.14 -3.19
N PRO A 334 -6.68 -26.42 -4.03
CA PRO A 334 -7.35 -25.20 -3.63
C PRO A 334 -8.57 -25.49 -2.76
N ALA A 335 -8.94 -24.54 -1.91
CA ALA A 335 -10.20 -24.58 -1.17
C ALA A 335 -10.95 -23.25 -1.23
N THR A 336 -12.28 -23.31 -1.28
CA THR A 336 -13.15 -22.13 -1.24
C THR A 336 -14.38 -22.35 -0.35
N PHE A 337 -14.86 -21.29 0.28
CA PHE A 337 -16.06 -21.29 1.10
C PHE A 337 -17.21 -20.63 0.34
N VAL A 338 -18.34 -21.32 0.17
CA VAL A 338 -19.48 -20.85 -0.62
C VAL A 338 -20.70 -20.64 0.25
N GLU A 339 -21.59 -19.74 -0.19
CA GLU A 339 -22.86 -19.52 0.48
C GLU A 339 -23.79 -20.76 0.40
N TYR A 340 -24.75 -20.85 1.31
CA TYR A 340 -25.72 -21.94 1.31
C TYR A 340 -26.69 -21.82 0.12
N SER A 341 -26.97 -22.95 -0.52
CA SER A 341 -28.01 -23.06 -1.54
C SER A 341 -28.65 -24.45 -1.52
N ASP A 342 -29.94 -24.53 -1.84
CA ASP A 342 -30.67 -25.81 -1.93
C ASP A 342 -30.08 -26.75 -2.99
N ILE A 343 -29.22 -26.27 -3.89
CA ILE A 343 -28.54 -27.12 -4.88
C ILE A 343 -27.72 -28.23 -4.23
N PHE A 344 -27.16 -27.97 -3.04
CA PHE A 344 -26.32 -28.93 -2.31
C PHE A 344 -27.12 -30.05 -1.64
N THR A 345 -28.45 -30.02 -1.67
CA THR A 345 -29.31 -31.11 -1.19
C THR A 345 -29.84 -31.98 -2.31
N GLN A 346 -29.50 -31.66 -3.57
CA GLN A 346 -29.97 -32.40 -4.73
C GLN A 346 -29.11 -33.63 -5.01
N ASN A 347 -29.78 -34.70 -5.47
CA ASN A 347 -29.14 -35.88 -6.01
C ASN A 347 -28.94 -35.72 -7.51
N GLY A 348 -27.77 -36.14 -8.01
CA GLY A 348 -27.44 -36.13 -9.42
C GLY A 348 -25.97 -35.83 -9.65
N GLN A 349 -25.48 -36.16 -10.84
CA GLN A 349 -24.15 -35.73 -11.26
C GLN A 349 -24.17 -34.23 -11.51
N MET A 350 -23.29 -33.52 -10.82
CA MET A 350 -23.11 -32.08 -10.96
C MET A 350 -21.65 -31.79 -11.28
N ASN A 351 -21.43 -30.72 -12.03
CA ASN A 351 -20.11 -30.21 -12.31
C ASN A 351 -19.98 -28.79 -11.80
N ILE A 352 -18.75 -28.35 -11.58
CA ILE A 352 -18.43 -27.03 -11.06
C ILE A 352 -17.39 -26.34 -11.93
N THR A 353 -17.57 -25.04 -12.12
CA THR A 353 -16.56 -24.12 -12.68
C THR A 353 -16.35 -22.96 -11.72
N PHE A 354 -15.18 -22.33 -11.81
CA PHE A 354 -14.78 -21.19 -10.99
C PHE A 354 -14.70 -19.96 -11.89
N GLN A 355 -15.37 -18.87 -11.49
CA GLN A 355 -15.33 -17.62 -12.26
C GLN A 355 -15.08 -16.43 -11.34
N ASN A 356 -14.61 -15.34 -11.94
CA ASN A 356 -14.55 -14.02 -11.31
C ASN A 356 -15.30 -13.04 -12.23
N THR A 357 -16.31 -12.37 -11.70
CA THR A 357 -17.04 -11.33 -12.45
C THR A 357 -16.41 -9.97 -12.19
N PRO A 358 -15.88 -9.27 -13.21
CA PRO A 358 -15.29 -7.96 -13.03
C PRO A 358 -16.28 -6.93 -12.48
N THR A 359 -15.80 -6.05 -11.61
CA THR A 359 -16.58 -4.94 -11.06
C THR A 359 -15.76 -3.67 -10.99
N SER A 360 -16.44 -2.53 -10.82
CA SER A 360 -15.79 -1.32 -10.32
C SER A 360 -15.05 -1.61 -9.01
N ASN A 361 -13.98 -0.87 -8.74
CA ASN A 361 -13.24 -0.95 -7.49
C ASN A 361 -14.14 -0.73 -6.27
N PHE A 362 -13.72 -1.28 -5.14
CA PHE A 362 -14.38 -1.10 -3.85
C PHE A 362 -13.70 -0.03 -3.00
N PHE A 363 -12.46 0.34 -3.30
CA PHE A 363 -11.68 1.25 -2.47
C PHE A 363 -11.15 2.44 -3.27
N LEU A 364 -11.14 3.60 -2.63
CA LEU A 364 -10.57 4.84 -3.13
C LEU A 364 -10.11 5.67 -1.94
N ALA A 365 -8.97 6.33 -2.02
CA ALA A 365 -8.54 7.27 -1.00
C ALA A 365 -8.23 8.66 -1.53
N ILE A 366 -8.24 9.61 -0.60
CA ILE A 366 -7.75 10.97 -0.76
C ILE A 366 -6.75 11.20 0.36
N ASN A 367 -5.50 11.52 0.02
CA ASN A 367 -4.45 11.76 1.01
C ASN A 367 -4.63 13.12 1.71
N ARG A 368 -3.75 13.41 2.67
CA ARG A 368 -3.75 14.65 3.48
C ARG A 368 -3.54 15.94 2.65
N TYR A 369 -3.10 15.82 1.41
CA TYR A 369 -2.91 16.92 0.45
C TYR A 369 -4.07 17.06 -0.53
N GLY A 370 -5.16 16.31 -0.33
CA GLY A 370 -6.32 16.33 -1.22
C GLY A 370 -6.05 15.68 -2.58
N LYS A 371 -5.07 14.77 -2.67
CA LYS A 371 -4.76 14.03 -3.89
C LYS A 371 -5.42 12.66 -3.88
N LEU A 372 -5.94 12.24 -5.03
CA LEU A 372 -6.45 10.89 -5.26
C LEU A 372 -5.32 9.88 -5.03
N ALA A 373 -5.61 8.80 -4.32
CA ALA A 373 -4.66 7.74 -4.05
C ALA A 373 -5.33 6.37 -4.21
N GLU A 374 -4.68 5.47 -4.94
CA GLU A 374 -5.00 4.04 -4.90
C GLU A 374 -4.78 3.51 -3.48
N VAL A 375 -5.55 2.50 -3.09
CA VAL A 375 -5.45 1.85 -1.76
C VAL A 375 -4.72 0.51 -1.87
N GLY A 376 -4.24 0.14 -3.06
CA GLY A 376 -3.59 -1.14 -3.31
C GLY A 376 -4.56 -2.31 -3.14
N TRP A 377 -4.02 -3.46 -2.74
CA TRP A 377 -4.74 -4.72 -2.68
C TRP A 377 -4.82 -5.30 -1.25
N PHE A 378 -6.02 -5.76 -0.89
CA PHE A 378 -6.32 -6.42 0.38
C PHE A 378 -6.16 -7.93 0.21
N LEU A 379 -5.15 -8.49 0.86
CA LEU A 379 -4.79 -9.90 0.72
C LEU A 379 -5.76 -10.85 1.44
N TYR A 380 -6.55 -10.34 2.38
CA TYR A 380 -7.60 -11.08 3.09
C TYR A 380 -8.63 -10.09 3.67
N PRO A 381 -9.87 -10.55 3.99
CA PRO A 381 -10.98 -9.65 4.32
C PRO A 381 -10.85 -9.02 5.72
N SER A 382 -10.07 -7.94 5.83
CA SER A 382 -9.79 -7.22 7.07
C SER A 382 -9.69 -5.70 6.86
N MET A 383 -10.10 -4.91 7.86
CA MET A 383 -9.90 -3.47 7.89
C MET A 383 -8.46 -3.04 8.19
N ASN A 384 -7.55 -3.98 8.48
CA ASN A 384 -6.12 -3.67 8.65
C ASN A 384 -5.56 -2.90 7.45
N PHE A 385 -5.90 -3.29 6.22
CA PHE A 385 -5.42 -2.63 5.00
C PHE A 385 -5.88 -1.16 4.90
N SER A 386 -7.10 -0.86 5.33
CA SER A 386 -7.59 0.52 5.45
C SER A 386 -6.83 1.31 6.54
N VAL A 387 -6.52 0.65 7.66
CA VAL A 387 -5.76 1.25 8.77
C VAL A 387 -4.31 1.52 8.35
N TRP A 388 -3.64 0.57 7.69
CA TRP A 388 -2.29 0.76 7.17
C TRP A 388 -2.25 1.88 6.12
N GLN A 389 -3.23 1.96 5.22
CA GLN A 389 -3.31 3.10 4.29
C GLN A 389 -3.46 4.44 5.02
N ALA A 390 -4.25 4.50 6.10
CA ALA A 390 -4.37 5.71 6.92
C ALA A 390 -3.04 6.09 7.58
N LYS A 391 -2.33 5.11 8.15
CA LYS A 391 -0.99 5.29 8.76
C LYS A 391 0.04 5.77 7.75
N TRP A 392 -0.04 5.30 6.50
CA TRP A 392 0.83 5.76 5.41
C TRP A 392 0.62 7.24 5.09
N PHE A 393 -0.62 7.75 5.11
CA PHE A 393 -0.85 9.18 4.90
C PHE A 393 -0.27 10.06 6.02
N ASP A 394 -0.22 9.57 7.26
CA ASP A 394 0.51 10.26 8.33
C ASP A 394 2.02 10.23 8.09
N TYR A 395 2.57 9.10 7.62
CA TYR A 395 3.97 9.01 7.20
C TYR A 395 4.29 10.03 6.09
N GLU A 396 3.46 10.11 5.05
CA GLU A 396 3.63 11.04 3.93
C GLU A 396 3.72 12.50 4.40
N VAL A 397 2.85 12.90 5.35
CA VAL A 397 2.88 14.25 5.94
C VAL A 397 4.17 14.48 6.72
N ASN A 398 4.56 13.52 7.56
CA ASN A 398 5.78 13.62 8.35
C ASN A 398 7.03 13.70 7.47
N LEU A 399 7.07 12.91 6.39
CA LEU A 399 8.14 12.93 5.41
C LEU A 399 8.22 14.30 4.73
N ASN A 400 7.10 14.80 4.20
CA ASN A 400 7.08 16.12 3.55
C ASN A 400 7.47 17.27 4.48
N ASN A 401 7.13 17.20 5.77
CA ASN A 401 7.60 18.18 6.76
C ASN A 401 9.14 18.15 6.89
N LYS A 402 9.76 16.97 6.91
CA LYS A 402 11.23 16.83 6.90
C LYS A 402 11.85 17.34 5.59
N LEU A 403 11.19 17.08 4.46
CA LEU A 403 11.63 17.54 3.14
C LEU A 403 11.57 19.07 2.96
N ASN A 404 10.88 19.80 3.83
CA ASN A 404 10.90 21.27 3.81
C ASN A 404 12.06 21.87 4.62
N ALA A 405 12.86 21.04 5.31
CA ALA A 405 13.87 21.49 6.27
C ALA A 405 15.33 21.41 5.77
N ALA A 406 15.57 21.15 4.47
CA ALA A 406 16.95 21.09 3.97
C ALA A 406 17.48 22.48 3.59
N ASP A 407 18.75 22.69 3.91
CA ASP A 407 19.49 23.92 3.63
C ASP A 407 20.12 23.88 2.23
N MET A 408 20.57 22.69 1.79
CA MET A 408 21.13 22.46 0.46
C MET A 408 20.65 21.13 -0.13
N ILE A 409 20.34 21.12 -1.43
CA ILE A 409 19.87 19.95 -2.17
C ILE A 409 20.67 19.82 -3.46
N VAL A 410 21.22 18.63 -3.70
CA VAL A 410 21.87 18.26 -4.96
C VAL A 410 20.98 17.22 -5.67
N GLU A 411 20.35 17.61 -6.77
CA GLU A 411 19.59 16.68 -7.62
C GLU A 411 20.55 15.77 -8.38
N ILE A 412 20.47 14.45 -8.13
CA ILE A 412 21.33 13.46 -8.80
C ILE A 412 20.69 13.05 -10.12
N PHE A 413 19.40 12.71 -10.07
CA PHE A 413 18.57 12.54 -11.25
C PHE A 413 17.09 12.61 -10.89
N LYS A 414 16.27 12.90 -11.89
CA LYS A 414 14.82 12.94 -11.77
C LYS A 414 14.15 12.11 -12.86
N ASP A 415 13.16 11.33 -12.45
CA ASP A 415 12.26 10.52 -13.28
C ASP A 415 13.00 9.71 -14.38
N LYS A 416 14.10 9.05 -13.98
CA LYS A 416 14.90 8.23 -14.90
C LYS A 416 14.40 6.81 -14.90
N VAL A 417 14.38 6.16 -16.06
CA VAL A 417 14.03 4.74 -16.18
C VAL A 417 15.22 3.89 -15.71
N MET A 418 15.00 3.08 -14.68
CA MET A 418 15.93 2.05 -14.21
C MET A 418 15.51 0.69 -14.81
N HIS A 419 16.32 0.16 -15.71
CA HIS A 419 16.06 -1.10 -16.41
C HIS A 419 17.36 -1.70 -16.96
N GLY A 420 17.41 -3.03 -17.11
CA GLY A 420 18.56 -3.73 -17.68
C GLY A 420 19.78 -3.76 -16.76
N SER A 421 20.87 -4.36 -17.25
CA SER A 421 22.11 -4.54 -16.49
C SER A 421 22.84 -3.24 -16.17
N GLN A 422 22.67 -2.20 -17.00
CA GLN A 422 23.29 -0.89 -16.79
C GLN A 422 22.60 -0.08 -15.69
N GLY A 423 21.28 -0.24 -15.52
CA GLY A 423 20.49 0.61 -14.65
C GLY A 423 20.57 2.09 -15.06
N ILE A 424 20.69 2.98 -14.08
CA ILE A 424 20.88 4.42 -14.28
C ILE A 424 22.32 4.76 -13.95
N VAL A 425 23.02 5.43 -14.87
CA VAL A 425 24.37 5.97 -14.66
C VAL A 425 24.34 7.46 -14.94
N VAL A 426 24.77 8.28 -13.97
CA VAL A 426 24.87 9.74 -14.12
C VAL A 426 26.16 10.27 -13.53
N ASN A 427 26.73 11.29 -14.17
CA ASN A 427 27.87 12.04 -13.65
C ASN A 427 27.34 13.35 -13.07
N VAL A 428 27.66 13.63 -11.82
CA VAL A 428 27.17 14.82 -11.11
C VAL A 428 28.33 15.57 -10.49
N SER A 429 28.35 16.88 -10.68
CA SER A 429 29.24 17.77 -9.96
C SER A 429 28.66 18.04 -8.57
N LEU A 430 29.40 17.65 -7.52
CA LEU A 430 29.05 17.91 -6.14
C LEU A 430 29.71 19.21 -5.64
N PRO A 431 29.13 19.87 -4.62
CA PRO A 431 29.83 20.90 -3.86
C PRO A 431 31.16 20.38 -3.32
N ASP A 432 32.08 21.30 -2.99
CA ASP A 432 33.34 20.93 -2.35
C ASP A 432 33.07 20.13 -1.07
N LEU A 433 33.90 19.12 -0.79
CA LEU A 433 33.73 18.29 0.42
C LEU A 433 33.71 19.14 1.71
N LYS A 434 34.50 20.22 1.76
CA LYS A 434 34.52 21.17 2.88
C LYS A 434 33.19 21.88 3.07
N GLU A 435 32.50 22.22 1.98
CA GLU A 435 31.17 22.84 2.02
C GLU A 435 30.13 21.83 2.50
N MET A 436 30.18 20.60 1.98
CA MET A 436 29.29 19.52 2.42
C MET A 436 29.49 19.15 3.91
N GLN A 437 30.73 19.25 4.42
CA GLN A 437 31.08 18.99 5.82
C GLN A 437 30.49 20.02 6.80
N LEU A 438 30.06 21.19 6.31
CA LEU A 438 29.35 22.20 7.11
C LEU A 438 27.98 21.72 7.60
N PHE A 439 27.48 20.58 7.14
CA PHE A 439 26.20 20.02 7.55
C PHE A 439 26.38 18.78 8.41
N SER A 440 25.57 18.69 9.47
CA SER A 440 25.57 17.55 10.39
C SER A 440 24.74 16.38 9.88
N LYS A 441 23.76 16.66 9.00
CA LYS A 441 22.83 15.68 8.47
C LYS A 441 22.87 15.62 6.95
N VAL A 442 23.18 14.44 6.41
CA VAL A 442 23.18 14.14 4.98
C VAL A 442 22.23 12.97 4.73
N GLU A 443 21.23 13.17 3.87
CA GLU A 443 20.21 12.16 3.58
C GLU A 443 20.03 11.95 2.08
N LEU A 444 19.83 10.69 1.68
CA LEU A 444 19.34 10.35 0.36
C LEU A 444 17.82 10.45 0.35
N GLU A 445 17.30 11.34 -0.47
CA GLU A 445 15.88 11.41 -0.79
C GLU A 445 15.63 10.65 -2.08
N MET A 446 15.04 9.47 -1.94
CA MET A 446 14.72 8.61 -3.08
C MET A 446 13.20 8.49 -3.18
N SER A 447 12.65 8.77 -4.37
CA SER A 447 11.27 8.42 -4.72
C SER A 447 11.27 7.34 -5.79
N LEU A 448 10.34 6.42 -5.73
CA LEU A 448 10.15 5.34 -6.69
C LEU A 448 8.74 5.42 -7.28
N SER A 449 8.67 5.49 -8.60
CA SER A 449 7.44 5.38 -9.37
C SER A 449 7.61 4.36 -10.49
N CYS A 450 6.60 4.19 -11.33
CA CYS A 450 6.67 3.33 -12.51
C CYS A 450 6.22 4.11 -13.76
N PRO A 451 6.45 3.58 -14.99
CA PRO A 451 6.18 4.31 -16.22
C PRO A 451 4.75 4.83 -16.42
N GLY A 452 3.75 4.17 -15.84
CA GLY A 452 2.36 4.62 -15.91
C GLY A 452 1.89 5.43 -14.69
N THR A 453 0.60 5.71 -14.66
CA THR A 453 -0.03 6.52 -13.61
C THR A 453 -0.72 5.70 -12.51
N LYS A 454 -0.79 4.37 -12.67
CA LYS A 454 -1.51 3.45 -11.79
C LYS A 454 -0.61 2.30 -11.34
N ASP A 455 -0.94 1.71 -10.19
CA ASP A 455 -0.28 0.52 -9.64
C ASP A 455 -0.12 -0.59 -10.69
N THR A 456 -1.13 -0.80 -11.55
CA THR A 456 -1.17 -1.85 -12.57
C THR A 456 -0.02 -1.82 -13.59
N THR A 457 0.68 -0.69 -13.69
CA THR A 457 1.81 -0.46 -14.60
C THR A 457 3.19 -0.64 -13.95
N CYS A 458 3.22 -0.95 -12.65
CA CYS A 458 4.44 -1.12 -11.88
C CYS A 458 5.01 -2.54 -11.95
N GLY A 459 6.29 -2.68 -11.58
CA GLY A 459 6.97 -3.97 -11.44
C GLY A 459 6.20 -4.91 -10.53
N HIS A 460 6.03 -6.17 -10.93
CA HIS A 460 5.23 -7.12 -10.14
C HIS A 460 5.94 -7.59 -8.88
N TRP A 461 7.27 -7.59 -8.89
CA TRP A 461 8.10 -8.22 -7.88
C TRP A 461 8.92 -7.20 -7.09
N ASP A 462 9.21 -7.58 -5.87
CA ASP A 462 10.16 -6.98 -4.96
C ASP A 462 11.59 -7.28 -5.40
N HIS A 463 12.36 -6.24 -5.65
CA HIS A 463 13.76 -6.35 -6.06
C HIS A 463 14.61 -5.39 -5.26
N THR A 464 15.83 -5.83 -4.93
CA THR A 464 16.81 -4.93 -4.35
C THR A 464 17.17 -3.84 -5.36
N VAL A 465 17.25 -2.61 -4.87
CA VAL A 465 17.75 -1.43 -5.58
C VAL A 465 18.97 -0.93 -4.82
N ASN A 466 20.10 -0.86 -5.49
CA ASN A 466 21.35 -0.40 -4.91
C ASN A 466 21.83 0.87 -5.61
N LEU A 467 22.32 1.83 -4.84
CA LEU A 467 23.01 3.03 -5.31
C LEU A 467 24.50 2.92 -4.98
N TYR A 468 25.34 3.05 -6.00
CA TYR A 468 26.79 3.08 -5.88
C TYR A 468 27.34 4.44 -6.29
N VAL A 469 28.47 4.82 -5.69
CA VAL A 469 29.16 6.07 -6.00
C VAL A 469 30.62 5.82 -6.35
N CYS A 470 31.14 6.54 -7.34
CA CYS A 470 32.57 6.56 -7.69
C CYS A 470 32.99 7.96 -8.10
N CYS A 471 33.85 8.60 -7.29
CA CYS A 471 34.34 9.97 -7.55
C CYS A 471 35.79 10.01 -8.04
N ASP A 472 36.56 8.96 -7.75
CA ASP A 472 37.89 8.74 -8.31
C ASP A 472 38.01 7.26 -8.72
N PRO A 473 38.10 6.93 -10.01
CA PRO A 473 38.27 5.56 -10.49
C PRO A 473 39.51 4.84 -9.97
N LYS A 474 40.50 5.58 -9.45
CA LYS A 474 41.71 5.02 -8.83
C LYS A 474 41.57 4.77 -7.33
N SER A 475 40.54 5.34 -6.71
CA SER A 475 40.28 5.17 -5.29
C SER A 475 39.75 3.76 -4.99
N PRO A 476 40.21 3.09 -3.92
CA PRO A 476 39.62 1.84 -3.46
C PRO A 476 38.15 2.00 -2.99
N LEU A 477 37.67 3.24 -2.83
CA LEU A 477 36.28 3.56 -2.48
C LEU A 477 35.36 3.70 -3.71
N CYS A 478 35.90 3.61 -4.94
CA CYS A 478 35.10 3.66 -6.15
C CYS A 478 34.14 2.45 -6.22
N GLY A 479 32.85 2.72 -6.44
CA GLY A 479 31.83 1.67 -6.58
C GLY A 479 31.31 1.15 -5.25
N MET A 480 31.55 1.85 -4.13
CA MET A 480 30.97 1.51 -2.83
C MET A 480 29.48 1.86 -2.77
N GLU A 481 28.74 1.08 -1.98
CA GLU A 481 27.31 1.29 -1.78
C GLU A 481 27.06 2.52 -0.91
N LEU A 482 26.23 3.43 -1.42
CA LEU A 482 25.77 4.63 -0.74
C LEU A 482 24.35 4.47 -0.18
N GLY A 483 23.51 3.62 -0.80
CA GLY A 483 22.15 3.37 -0.32
C GLY A 483 21.51 2.12 -0.93
N ARG A 484 20.52 1.57 -0.22
CA ARG A 484 19.79 0.36 -0.61
C ARG A 484 18.30 0.48 -0.29
N TRP A 485 17.46 0.01 -1.20
CA TRP A 485 16.00 -0.06 -1.09
C TRP A 485 15.49 -1.38 -1.64
N ILE A 486 14.23 -1.69 -1.36
CA ILE A 486 13.50 -2.80 -1.97
C ILE A 486 12.28 -2.21 -2.72
N THR A 487 12.10 -2.57 -3.98
CA THR A 487 10.90 -2.16 -4.73
C THR A 487 9.66 -2.79 -4.11
N SER A 488 8.51 -2.15 -4.25
CA SER A 488 7.23 -2.73 -3.83
C SER A 488 6.69 -3.73 -4.86
N PHE A 489 5.81 -4.62 -4.41
CA PHE A 489 4.99 -5.45 -5.29
C PHE A 489 3.90 -4.60 -5.96
N ARG A 490 4.17 -4.18 -7.20
CA ARG A 490 3.20 -3.53 -8.09
C ARG A 490 2.52 -2.30 -7.48
N ARG A 491 3.25 -1.52 -6.67
CA ARG A 491 2.71 -0.34 -6.00
C ARG A 491 3.52 0.92 -6.38
N ARG A 492 2.84 2.07 -6.57
CA ARG A 492 3.42 3.28 -7.20
C ARG A 492 3.87 4.40 -6.24
N ILE A 493 3.78 4.20 -4.93
CA ILE A 493 3.84 5.24 -3.89
C ILE A 493 5.09 5.03 -2.99
N GLY A 494 6.29 5.10 -3.58
CA GLY A 494 7.54 5.04 -2.82
C GLY A 494 8.22 6.40 -2.66
N ARG A 495 8.50 6.86 -1.43
CA ARG A 495 9.45 7.97 -1.16
C ARG A 495 10.03 7.86 0.25
N TRP A 496 11.34 7.98 0.38
CA TRP A 496 12.05 7.75 1.63
C TRP A 496 13.23 8.70 1.82
N LEU A 497 13.60 8.93 3.08
CA LEU A 497 14.86 9.56 3.49
C LEU A 497 15.74 8.51 4.16
N THR A 498 16.96 8.35 3.63
CA THR A 498 17.97 7.44 4.20
C THR A 498 19.15 8.26 4.70
N ASP A 499 19.45 8.17 6.00
CA ASP A 499 20.59 8.86 6.59
C ASP A 499 21.91 8.22 6.13
N VAL A 500 22.74 9.03 5.48
CA VAL A 500 24.06 8.65 4.99
C VAL A 500 25.14 9.61 5.48
N SER A 501 24.88 10.31 6.59
CA SER A 501 25.78 11.32 7.15
C SER A 501 27.19 10.79 7.35
N SER A 502 27.33 9.55 7.83
CA SER A 502 28.62 8.89 8.08
C SER A 502 29.39 8.57 6.79
N LEU A 503 28.70 8.47 5.64
CA LEU A 503 29.29 8.09 4.35
C LEU A 503 29.83 9.27 3.54
N LEU A 504 29.81 10.48 4.09
CA LEU A 504 30.31 11.68 3.41
C LEU A 504 31.74 11.53 2.82
N PRO A 505 32.70 10.83 3.48
CA PRO A 505 34.03 10.59 2.91
C PRO A 505 34.08 9.71 1.65
N LEU A 506 32.96 9.10 1.22
CA LEU A 506 32.88 8.43 -0.08
C LEU A 506 32.94 9.43 -1.26
N PHE A 507 32.62 10.70 -1.02
CA PHE A 507 32.70 11.77 -2.02
C PHE A 507 34.13 12.31 -2.14
N THR A 508 35.02 11.52 -2.75
CA THR A 508 36.47 11.82 -2.77
C THR A 508 36.88 12.98 -3.69
N THR A 509 36.01 13.38 -4.61
CA THR A 509 36.22 14.50 -5.54
C THR A 509 34.88 15.20 -5.79
N ASN A 510 34.92 16.37 -6.43
CA ASN A 510 33.73 17.15 -6.77
C ASN A 510 32.98 16.61 -7.98
N THR A 511 33.39 15.51 -8.59
CA THR A 511 32.68 14.91 -9.72
C THR A 511 32.55 13.42 -9.48
N CYS A 512 31.31 12.97 -9.29
CA CYS A 512 31.02 11.59 -8.95
C CYS A 512 30.10 10.97 -9.99
N THR A 513 30.41 9.72 -10.34
CA THR A 513 29.51 8.84 -11.07
C THR A 513 28.61 8.13 -10.07
N PHE A 514 27.30 8.29 -10.21
CA PHE A 514 26.28 7.55 -9.47
C PHE A 514 25.70 6.47 -10.36
N THR A 515 25.65 5.24 -9.85
CA THR A 515 25.04 4.10 -10.53
C THR A 515 23.93 3.52 -9.67
N MET A 516 22.67 3.61 -10.12
CA MET A 516 21.54 2.96 -9.49
C MET A 516 21.10 1.75 -10.31
N LYS A 517 21.04 0.56 -9.70
CA LYS A 517 20.66 -0.67 -10.39
C LYS A 517 19.71 -1.53 -9.57
N THR A 518 18.98 -2.39 -10.28
CA THR A 518 18.14 -3.46 -9.74
C THR A 518 18.41 -4.74 -10.54
N ALA A 519 17.65 -5.81 -10.30
CA ALA A 519 17.76 -7.04 -11.08
C ALA A 519 17.65 -6.75 -12.60
N PRO A 520 18.59 -7.21 -13.45
CA PRO A 520 18.64 -6.82 -14.87
C PRO A 520 17.39 -7.17 -15.68
N TRP A 521 16.65 -8.21 -15.27
CA TRP A 521 15.41 -8.69 -15.89
C TRP A 521 14.15 -8.12 -15.25
N ALA A 522 14.28 -7.26 -14.23
CA ALA A 522 13.15 -6.60 -13.61
C ALA A 522 12.41 -5.72 -14.62
N MET A 523 11.10 -5.61 -14.46
CA MET A 523 10.33 -4.58 -15.17
C MET A 523 10.83 -3.17 -14.79
N PRO A 524 10.68 -2.18 -15.70
CA PRO A 524 11.23 -0.85 -15.48
C PRO A 524 10.56 -0.13 -14.31
N TRP A 525 11.40 0.50 -13.49
CA TRP A 525 10.99 1.46 -12.47
C TRP A 525 11.48 2.87 -12.83
N ILE A 526 10.84 3.90 -12.27
CA ILE A 526 11.18 5.31 -12.47
C ILE A 526 11.53 5.96 -11.13
N PRO A 527 12.80 5.89 -10.70
CA PRO A 527 13.25 6.62 -9.52
C PRO A 527 13.61 8.10 -9.79
N SER A 528 13.54 8.89 -8.73
CA SER A 528 14.23 10.19 -8.58
C SER A 528 15.07 10.16 -7.33
N LEU A 529 16.22 10.85 -7.35
CA LEU A 529 17.18 10.85 -6.25
C LEU A 529 17.79 12.23 -6.05
N ASN A 530 17.74 12.72 -4.80
CA ASN A 530 18.49 13.88 -4.34
C ASN A 530 19.39 13.52 -3.17
N ILE A 531 20.52 14.21 -3.03
CA ILE A 531 21.27 14.27 -1.77
C ILE A 531 20.89 15.57 -1.07
N ARG A 532 20.46 15.45 0.19
CA ARG A 532 20.00 16.57 1.00
C ARG A 532 20.96 16.80 2.14
N PHE A 533 21.34 18.05 2.33
CA PHE A 533 22.16 18.53 3.42
C PHE A 533 21.32 19.44 4.30
N SER A 534 21.30 19.15 5.59
CA SER A 534 20.52 19.90 6.56
C SER A 534 21.25 19.99 7.89
N GLN A 535 20.76 20.87 8.76
CA GLN A 535 21.29 21.05 10.13
C GLN A 535 22.75 21.49 10.09
N PRO A 536 23.03 22.80 9.94
CA PRO A 536 24.38 23.32 9.97
C PRO A 536 25.15 22.80 11.18
N ARG A 537 26.36 22.32 10.95
CA ARG A 537 27.24 21.72 11.95
C ARG A 537 27.80 22.82 12.84
N SER A 538 27.80 22.60 14.15
CA SER A 538 28.49 23.50 15.07
C SER A 538 30.00 23.43 14.86
N LEU A 539 30.70 24.54 15.09
CA LEU A 539 32.17 24.58 15.03
C LEU A 539 32.83 23.58 16.02
N ASP A 540 32.14 23.28 17.12
CA ASP A 540 32.63 22.34 18.14
C ASP A 540 32.40 20.86 17.78
N ASP A 541 31.54 20.58 16.79
CA ASP A 541 31.15 19.23 16.40
C ASP A 541 32.19 18.60 15.48
N SER A 542 32.45 17.32 15.70
CA SER A 542 33.30 16.54 14.79
C SER A 542 32.57 16.19 13.48
N TYR A 543 33.27 16.10 12.37
CA TYR A 543 32.76 15.69 11.05
C TYR A 543 33.38 14.37 10.60
N PRO A 544 32.69 13.55 9.78
CA PRO A 544 33.24 12.31 9.23
C PRO A 544 34.33 12.67 8.22
N ALA A 545 35.58 12.38 8.56
CA ALA A 545 36.77 12.76 7.80
C ALA A 545 37.30 11.62 6.93
N HIS A 546 37.29 10.40 7.48
CA HIS A 546 37.84 9.22 6.81
C HIS A 546 36.89 8.03 6.91
N ILE A 547 36.94 7.18 5.90
CA ILE A 547 36.18 5.92 5.84
C ILE A 547 37.10 4.76 5.45
N SER A 548 36.92 3.64 6.15
CA SER A 548 37.59 2.38 5.84
C SER A 548 36.55 1.29 5.64
N SER A 549 36.62 0.60 4.51
CA SER A 549 35.73 -0.53 4.21
C SER A 549 36.09 -1.74 5.08
N LEU A 550 35.07 -2.47 5.55
CA LEU A 550 35.22 -3.69 6.35
C LEU A 550 34.79 -4.92 5.57
N TYR A 551 33.50 -5.25 5.63
CA TYR A 551 32.93 -6.48 5.10
C TYR A 551 31.93 -6.15 3.99
N PHE A 552 32.15 -6.69 2.80
CA PHE A 552 31.27 -6.63 1.63
C PHE A 552 31.68 -7.68 0.58
N PRO A 553 30.76 -8.15 -0.28
CA PRO A 553 29.32 -7.87 -0.29
C PRO A 553 28.51 -8.72 0.71
N GLY A 554 29.15 -9.66 1.43
CA GLY A 554 28.49 -10.65 2.28
C GLY A 554 28.83 -12.07 1.85
N ALA A 555 28.07 -13.07 2.31
CA ALA A 555 28.34 -14.47 2.02
C ALA A 555 27.08 -15.35 2.07
N THR A 556 27.19 -16.53 1.48
CA THR A 556 26.20 -17.61 1.61
C THR A 556 26.04 -18.01 3.08
N PHE A 557 24.81 -18.06 3.56
CA PHE A 557 24.47 -18.26 4.97
C PHE A 557 24.46 -19.77 5.32
N ASP A 558 25.65 -20.40 5.25
CA ASP A 558 25.88 -21.82 5.51
C ASP A 558 26.89 -22.06 6.66
N LYS A 559 27.27 -23.32 6.89
CA LYS A 559 28.17 -23.72 8.01
C LYS A 559 29.55 -23.08 7.97
N ASN A 560 29.94 -22.48 6.85
CA ASN A 560 31.20 -21.78 6.68
C ASN A 560 31.02 -20.25 6.77
N TYR A 561 29.81 -19.74 6.99
CA TYR A 561 29.48 -18.30 6.99
C TYR A 561 30.43 -17.49 7.86
N ASN A 562 30.61 -17.86 9.12
CA ASN A 562 31.48 -17.12 10.03
C ASN A 562 32.97 -17.31 9.73
N SER A 563 33.37 -18.44 9.15
CA SER A 563 34.75 -18.69 8.74
C SER A 563 35.18 -17.88 7.51
N HIS A 564 34.22 -17.39 6.72
CA HIS A 564 34.43 -16.52 5.55
C HIS A 564 35.02 -15.16 5.96
N PHE A 565 34.56 -14.60 7.08
CA PHE A 565 34.98 -13.27 7.52
C PHE A 565 36.25 -13.36 8.36
N LYS A 566 37.35 -12.77 7.87
CA LYS A 566 38.60 -12.68 8.63
C LYS A 566 38.62 -11.42 9.50
N PRO A 567 39.25 -11.47 10.69
CA PRO A 567 39.46 -10.26 11.49
C PRO A 567 40.20 -9.19 10.72
N ILE A 568 39.76 -7.94 10.82
CA ILE A 568 40.41 -6.79 10.21
C ILE A 568 41.15 -6.01 11.29
N ASN A 569 42.42 -5.72 11.04
CA ASN A 569 43.24 -4.89 11.92
C ASN A 569 43.26 -3.45 11.43
N PHE A 570 43.20 -2.49 12.35
CA PHE A 570 43.22 -1.06 12.02
C PHE A 570 43.86 -0.24 13.16
N THR A 571 44.33 0.95 12.83
CA THR A 571 44.85 1.93 13.79
C THR A 571 43.96 3.16 13.81
N VAL A 572 43.90 3.85 14.94
CA VAL A 572 43.17 5.12 15.09
C VAL A 572 44.18 6.26 15.16
N PRO A 573 44.22 7.17 14.16
CA PRO A 573 45.09 8.35 14.20
C PRO A 573 44.78 9.26 15.40
N ASP A 574 45.77 10.02 15.87
CA ASP A 574 45.64 10.86 17.07
C ASP A 574 44.65 12.03 16.91
N LEU A 575 44.44 12.52 15.67
CA LEU A 575 43.48 13.59 15.36
C LEU A 575 42.00 13.12 15.43
N ILE A 576 41.75 11.81 15.51
CA ILE A 576 40.40 11.26 15.52
C ILE A 576 39.75 11.39 16.90
N THR A 577 38.62 12.08 16.92
CA THR A 577 37.82 12.33 18.12
C THR A 577 36.73 11.29 18.35
N LYS A 578 36.15 10.74 17.27
CA LYS A 578 35.10 9.71 17.30
C LYS A 578 35.33 8.64 16.23
N VAL A 579 34.97 7.39 16.55
CA VAL A 579 34.96 6.27 15.60
C VAL A 579 33.57 5.64 15.58
N GLU A 580 33.02 5.41 14.40
CA GLU A 580 31.68 4.89 14.20
C GLU A 580 31.69 3.66 13.28
N LEU A 581 30.87 2.67 13.60
CA LEU A 581 30.53 1.57 12.70
C LEU A 581 29.27 1.94 11.93
N PHE A 582 29.28 1.73 10.62
CA PHE A 582 28.12 1.83 9.76
C PHE A 582 27.95 0.51 9.02
N SER A 583 26.77 -0.10 9.06
CA SER A 583 26.50 -1.35 8.35
C SER A 583 25.10 -1.37 7.74
N VAL A 584 24.98 -1.85 6.51
CA VAL A 584 23.71 -2.18 5.86
C VAL A 584 23.67 -3.69 5.70
N ILE A 585 22.66 -4.36 6.29
CA ILE A 585 22.55 -5.82 6.32
C ILE A 585 21.18 -6.23 5.81
N THR A 586 21.13 -7.13 4.82
CA THR A 586 19.89 -7.75 4.34
C THR A 586 20.08 -9.22 4.02
N GLY A 587 19.14 -10.06 4.42
CA GLY A 587 19.13 -11.49 4.09
C GLY A 587 18.14 -11.85 2.98
N HIS A 588 18.53 -12.78 2.10
CA HIS A 588 17.80 -13.16 0.88
C HIS A 588 17.80 -14.67 0.67
N GLY A 589 16.79 -15.19 -0.02
CA GLY A 589 16.62 -16.63 -0.22
C GLY A 589 15.97 -17.31 0.97
N SER A 590 15.66 -18.60 0.83
CA SER A 590 14.93 -19.35 1.83
C SER A 590 15.32 -20.82 1.77
N ASP A 591 16.04 -21.28 2.80
CA ASP A 591 16.31 -22.71 3.02
C ASP A 591 15.16 -23.39 3.80
N GLU A 592 15.35 -24.62 4.27
CA GLU A 592 14.32 -25.35 5.01
C GLU A 592 13.95 -24.74 6.37
N ASN A 593 14.77 -23.81 6.89
CA ASN A 593 14.50 -23.05 8.12
C ASN A 593 13.94 -21.66 7.81
N GLY A 594 13.69 -21.35 6.53
CA GLY A 594 13.31 -20.03 6.06
C GLY A 594 14.47 -19.04 6.04
N CYS A 595 15.72 -19.50 6.21
CA CYS A 595 16.86 -18.61 6.41
C CYS A 595 17.39 -17.97 5.14
N GLY A 596 17.97 -16.78 5.34
CA GLY A 596 18.08 -15.76 4.31
C GLY A 596 17.05 -14.67 4.58
N GLU A 597 15.84 -14.82 4.05
CA GLU A 597 14.80 -13.79 4.06
C GLU A 597 13.91 -13.79 5.30
N PHE A 598 13.46 -14.96 5.77
CA PHE A 598 12.36 -15.06 6.75
C PHE A 598 12.78 -15.54 8.14
N CYS A 599 13.94 -16.16 8.29
CA CYS A 599 14.41 -16.57 9.62
C CYS A 599 15.00 -15.38 10.39
N VAL A 600 14.91 -15.45 11.72
CA VAL A 600 15.57 -14.48 12.61
C VAL A 600 17.07 -14.72 12.58
N THR A 601 17.84 -13.71 12.19
CA THR A 601 19.30 -13.70 12.30
C THR A 601 19.75 -12.68 13.32
N SER A 602 20.94 -12.93 13.86
CA SER A 602 21.65 -12.02 14.77
C SER A 602 23.04 -11.75 14.24
N HIS A 603 23.49 -10.51 14.31
CA HIS A 603 24.73 -10.04 13.72
C HIS A 603 25.57 -9.33 14.78
N PHE A 604 26.87 -9.64 14.82
CA PHE A 604 27.79 -9.21 15.88
C PHE A 604 29.03 -8.58 15.26
N LEU A 605 29.35 -7.36 15.69
CA LEU A 605 30.60 -6.67 15.37
C LEU A 605 31.38 -6.45 16.67
N THR A 606 32.46 -7.21 16.85
CA THR A 606 33.33 -7.14 18.03
C THR A 606 34.54 -6.29 17.72
N VAL A 607 34.67 -5.14 18.39
CA VAL A 607 35.85 -4.27 18.35
C VAL A 607 36.70 -4.57 19.58
N ASN A 608 37.90 -5.08 19.35
CA ASN A 608 38.79 -5.63 20.37
C ASN A 608 38.07 -6.71 21.20
N ASN A 609 37.63 -6.37 22.42
CA ASN A 609 36.94 -7.28 23.35
C ASN A 609 35.50 -6.81 23.66
N MET A 610 34.98 -5.82 22.94
CA MET A 610 33.61 -5.29 23.12
C MET A 610 32.76 -5.61 21.91
N THR A 611 31.55 -6.12 22.14
CA THR A 611 30.66 -6.60 21.08
C THR A 611 29.43 -5.71 20.95
N ASN A 612 29.14 -5.31 19.71
CA ASN A 612 27.90 -4.66 19.31
C ASN A 612 27.06 -5.67 18.54
N ASN A 613 25.75 -5.69 18.73
CA ASN A 613 24.87 -6.61 17.99
C ASN A 613 23.57 -5.96 17.52
N ILE A 614 22.98 -6.59 16.51
CA ILE A 614 21.63 -6.33 16.03
C ILE A 614 20.96 -7.67 15.70
N THR A 615 19.68 -7.81 16.03
CA THR A 615 18.87 -9.00 15.73
C THR A 615 17.62 -8.56 14.99
N PHE A 616 17.32 -9.20 13.86
CA PHE A 616 16.12 -8.93 13.07
C PHE A 616 14.95 -9.81 13.55
N SER A 617 14.47 -9.54 14.76
CA SER A 617 13.50 -10.39 15.46
C SER A 617 12.09 -10.42 14.84
N THR A 618 11.77 -9.49 13.95
CA THR A 618 10.49 -9.46 13.23
C THR A 618 10.46 -10.40 12.04
N ALA A 619 11.60 -10.92 11.58
CA ALA A 619 11.67 -11.82 10.44
C ALA A 619 10.74 -13.04 10.64
N GLY A 620 9.96 -13.39 9.61
CA GLY A 620 9.05 -14.53 9.61
C GLY A 620 7.75 -14.30 10.39
N THR A 621 7.58 -13.13 11.02
CA THR A 621 6.30 -12.78 11.67
C THR A 621 5.23 -12.39 10.63
N PRO A 622 3.94 -12.67 10.88
CA PRO A 622 2.87 -12.41 9.91
C PRO A 622 2.73 -10.94 9.47
N PHE A 623 3.08 -9.98 10.34
CA PHE A 623 2.88 -8.54 10.11
C PHE A 623 4.15 -7.70 10.32
N GLY A 624 5.33 -8.32 10.37
CA GLY A 624 6.57 -7.64 10.73
C GLY A 624 6.90 -6.41 9.87
N CYS A 625 6.51 -6.40 8.60
CA CYS A 625 6.64 -5.23 7.73
C CYS A 625 5.39 -4.34 7.73
N ALA A 626 4.20 -4.93 7.82
CA ALA A 626 2.95 -4.17 7.90
C ALA A 626 2.88 -3.25 9.13
N ASP A 627 3.46 -3.67 10.25
CA ASP A 627 3.54 -2.87 11.48
C ASP A 627 4.49 -1.67 11.35
N LEU A 628 5.35 -1.67 10.33
CA LEU A 628 6.34 -0.61 10.04
C LEU A 628 5.84 0.42 9.03
N VAL A 629 4.57 0.40 8.61
CA VAL A 629 4.00 1.37 7.66
C VAL A 629 4.19 2.83 8.10
N LYS A 630 4.07 3.12 9.41
CA LYS A 630 4.34 4.48 9.96
C LYS A 630 5.79 4.94 9.79
N THR A 631 6.69 4.02 9.49
CA THR A 631 8.12 4.25 9.30
C THR A 631 8.54 4.12 7.83
N GLY A 632 7.57 4.06 6.92
CA GLY A 632 7.79 4.15 5.48
C GLY A 632 7.67 2.84 4.70
N VAL A 633 7.13 1.76 5.27
CA VAL A 633 6.69 0.62 4.45
C VAL A 633 5.45 1.03 3.66
N GLU A 634 5.52 0.87 2.34
CA GLU A 634 4.39 1.12 1.46
C GLU A 634 3.28 0.07 1.72
N PRO A 635 2.05 0.47 2.07
CA PRO A 635 1.02 -0.51 2.40
C PRO A 635 0.28 -1.03 1.16
N ASN A 636 -0.32 -2.20 1.37
CA ASN A 636 -1.29 -2.83 0.47
C ASN A 636 -0.69 -3.12 -0.91
N GLU A 637 0.57 -3.55 -0.94
CA GLU A 637 1.20 -4.01 -2.18
C GLU A 637 0.55 -5.31 -2.69
N HIS A 638 0.80 -5.67 -3.95
CA HIS A 638 0.16 -6.80 -4.64
C HIS A 638 0.85 -8.15 -4.41
N GLY A 639 1.70 -8.25 -3.39
CA GLY A 639 2.43 -9.47 -3.05
C GLY A 639 2.50 -9.68 -1.55
N THR A 640 3.50 -10.43 -1.08
CA THR A 640 3.58 -10.90 0.30
C THR A 640 4.10 -9.83 1.28
N TRP A 641 3.89 -8.54 1.02
CA TRP A 641 4.52 -7.38 1.69
C TRP A 641 4.34 -7.30 3.21
N LEU A 642 3.38 -8.05 3.78
CA LEU A 642 3.05 -8.01 5.19
C LEU A 642 4.12 -8.60 6.11
N TYR A 643 4.73 -9.71 5.69
CA TYR A 643 5.62 -10.52 6.52
C TYR A 643 6.87 -9.75 6.94
N GLY A 644 7.40 -10.05 8.12
CA GLY A 644 8.71 -9.50 8.48
C GLY A 644 9.82 -10.21 7.71
N ARG A 645 10.83 -9.44 7.26
CA ARG A 645 12.03 -9.95 6.60
C ARG A 645 13.31 -9.59 7.36
N ASN A 646 14.39 -10.23 6.94
CA ASN A 646 15.71 -10.12 7.53
C ASN A 646 16.41 -8.79 7.17
N GLY A 647 16.08 -7.74 7.91
CA GLY A 647 16.74 -6.42 7.80
C GLY A 647 16.14 -5.50 6.74
N TRP A 648 15.05 -5.90 6.09
CA TRP A 648 14.37 -5.10 5.08
C TRP A 648 12.85 -5.32 5.09
N CYS A 649 12.15 -4.53 4.30
CA CYS A 649 10.73 -4.67 3.96
C CYS A 649 10.54 -4.23 2.51
N ASP A 650 9.56 -4.83 1.83
CA ASP A 650 9.09 -4.37 0.53
C ASP A 650 8.66 -2.91 0.60
N GLY A 651 8.84 -2.19 -0.51
CA GLY A 651 8.43 -0.78 -0.60
C GLY A 651 9.06 0.09 0.49
N ARG A 652 10.35 -0.10 0.79
CA ARG A 652 11.07 0.67 1.83
C ARG A 652 12.57 0.80 1.55
N ASN A 653 13.17 1.86 2.09
CA ASN A 653 14.62 1.94 2.26
C ASN A 653 15.13 0.94 3.32
N VAL A 654 16.35 0.45 3.13
CA VAL A 654 17.07 -0.32 4.14
C VAL A 654 17.76 0.66 5.08
N PHE A 655 17.49 0.55 6.39
CA PHE A 655 18.09 1.43 7.38
C PHE A 655 19.50 0.97 7.73
N PRO A 656 20.49 1.87 7.73
CA PRO A 656 21.82 1.51 8.21
C PRO A 656 21.81 1.33 9.73
N TRP A 657 22.56 0.34 10.19
CA TRP A 657 22.92 0.15 11.58
C TRP A 657 24.18 0.94 11.89
N VAL A 658 24.04 1.97 12.72
CA VAL A 658 25.12 2.92 13.05
C VAL A 658 25.42 2.87 14.55
N VAL A 659 26.69 2.68 14.92
CA VAL A 659 27.12 2.51 16.33
C VAL A 659 28.40 3.29 16.62
N ASP A 660 28.39 4.11 17.68
CA ASP A 660 29.60 4.75 18.19
C ASP A 660 30.48 3.72 18.93
N VAL A 661 31.69 3.50 18.41
CA VAL A 661 32.68 2.57 18.96
C VAL A 661 33.93 3.28 19.49
N THR A 662 33.85 4.59 19.72
CA THR A 662 34.97 5.42 20.19
C THR A 662 35.57 4.90 21.49
N LYS A 663 34.73 4.41 22.42
CA LYS A 663 35.19 3.82 23.70
C LYS A 663 35.74 2.40 23.54
N GLN A 664 35.57 1.79 22.36
CA GLN A 664 35.95 0.40 22.09
C GLN A 664 37.33 0.26 21.45
N VAL A 665 37.86 1.36 20.93
CA VAL A 665 39.17 1.44 20.29
C VAL A 665 40.26 1.92 21.26
N LYS A 666 41.47 1.42 21.07
CA LYS A 666 42.70 1.91 21.68
C LYS A 666 43.35 2.94 20.75
N ARG A 667 43.83 4.05 21.32
CA ARG A 667 44.49 5.17 20.61
C ARG A 667 46.01 5.05 20.66
N SER A 668 46.74 6.07 20.19
CA SER A 668 48.21 6.17 20.30
C SER A 668 48.95 5.06 19.55
N GLY A 669 48.54 4.82 18.30
CA GLY A 669 49.20 3.86 17.40
C GLY A 669 48.95 2.38 17.68
N TYR A 670 48.11 2.05 18.67
CA TYR A 670 47.74 0.66 18.94
C TYR A 670 46.99 0.03 17.76
N VAL A 671 47.34 -1.23 17.46
CA VAL A 671 46.59 -2.05 16.52
C VAL A 671 45.32 -2.55 17.20
N ASN A 672 44.19 -2.11 16.67
CA ASN A 672 42.86 -2.57 17.02
C ASN A 672 42.45 -3.71 16.08
N THR A 673 41.53 -4.54 16.53
CA THR A 673 40.96 -5.61 15.70
C THR A 673 39.44 -5.52 15.70
N ILE A 674 38.81 -5.77 14.56
CA ILE A 674 37.37 -5.95 14.45
C ILE A 674 37.03 -7.31 13.83
N LYS A 675 35.97 -7.94 14.33
CA LYS A 675 35.46 -9.24 13.85
C LYS A 675 33.95 -9.18 13.63
N TYR A 676 33.48 -9.84 12.58
CA TYR A 676 32.06 -9.98 12.28
C TYR A 676 31.61 -11.44 12.40
N HIS A 677 30.44 -11.66 13.00
CA HIS A 677 29.74 -12.94 12.99
C HIS A 677 28.25 -12.72 12.70
N GLY A 678 27.62 -13.67 12.02
CA GLY A 678 26.18 -13.78 11.91
C GLY A 678 25.72 -15.18 12.26
N PHE A 679 24.62 -15.27 13.01
CA PHE A 679 24.13 -16.52 13.54
C PHE A 679 22.65 -16.73 13.23
N PHE A 680 22.30 -17.99 13.03
CA PHE A 680 20.96 -18.51 13.13
C PHE A 680 20.83 -19.27 14.44
N ASN A 681 19.82 -18.96 15.24
CA ASN A 681 19.58 -19.60 16.55
C ASN A 681 20.82 -19.63 17.47
N GLY A 682 21.67 -18.60 17.40
CA GLY A 682 22.88 -18.46 18.22
C GLY A 682 24.08 -19.28 17.76
N THR A 683 24.02 -20.00 16.64
CA THR A 683 25.13 -20.77 16.08
C THR A 683 25.38 -20.42 14.61
N ASP A 684 26.49 -20.95 14.06
CA ASP A 684 26.70 -20.97 12.61
C ASP A 684 25.49 -21.65 11.95
N PRO A 685 24.96 -21.10 10.84
CA PRO A 685 23.86 -21.73 10.13
C PRO A 685 24.33 -23.04 9.48
N ASP A 686 23.53 -24.10 9.45
CA ASP A 686 23.89 -25.36 8.79
C ASP A 686 22.68 -25.96 8.07
N PRO A 687 22.23 -25.33 6.97
CA PRO A 687 21.06 -25.80 6.24
C PRO A 687 21.35 -27.05 5.41
N LYS A 688 20.32 -27.86 5.22
CA LYS A 688 20.32 -29.07 4.40
C LYS A 688 19.91 -28.79 2.95
N GLN A 689 19.10 -27.75 2.74
CA GLN A 689 18.72 -27.27 1.41
C GLN A 689 19.62 -26.10 0.97
N ASN A 690 19.32 -25.52 -0.19
CA ASN A 690 20.11 -24.41 -0.73
C ASN A 690 20.08 -23.22 0.24
N PRO A 691 21.24 -22.81 0.79
CA PRO A 691 21.30 -21.71 1.75
C PRO A 691 20.91 -20.38 1.10
N GLY A 692 20.31 -19.52 1.91
CA GLY A 692 20.18 -18.10 1.60
C GLY A 692 21.52 -17.36 1.59
N ILE A 693 21.47 -16.06 1.37
CA ILE A 693 22.64 -15.16 1.36
C ILE A 693 22.36 -14.01 2.33
N ILE A 694 23.35 -13.64 3.13
CA ILE A 694 23.33 -12.37 3.87
C ILE A 694 24.27 -11.40 3.16
N TYR A 695 23.71 -10.31 2.64
CA TYR A 695 24.49 -9.20 2.16
C TYR A 695 24.80 -8.24 3.31
N ILE A 696 26.06 -7.86 3.45
CA ILE A 696 26.52 -6.83 4.39
C ILE A 696 27.43 -5.86 3.65
N TYR A 697 27.22 -4.57 3.85
CA TYR A 697 28.18 -3.51 3.52
C TYR A 697 28.50 -2.76 4.79
N SER A 698 29.74 -2.87 5.27
CA SER A 698 30.16 -2.34 6.56
C SER A 698 31.41 -1.48 6.45
N TYR A 699 31.45 -0.39 7.23
CA TYR A 699 32.52 0.60 7.23
C TYR A 699 32.88 1.04 8.66
N LEU A 700 34.14 1.42 8.85
CA LEU A 700 34.60 2.25 9.97
C LEU A 700 34.71 3.70 9.50
N ILE A 701 34.12 4.62 10.26
CA ILE A 701 34.14 6.05 9.98
C ILE A 701 34.89 6.74 11.10
N PHE A 702 35.87 7.57 10.73
CA PHE A 702 36.68 8.32 11.66
C PHE A 702 36.32 9.80 11.58
N TYR A 703 36.07 10.39 12.74
CA TYR A 703 35.61 11.76 12.86
C TYR A 703 36.70 12.68 13.43
N GLU A 704 36.86 13.84 12.81
CA GLU A 704 37.81 14.88 13.22
C GLU A 704 37.07 16.16 13.62
N LYS A 705 37.72 17.04 14.37
CA LYS A 705 37.21 18.39 14.62
C LYS A 705 37.72 19.35 13.54
N HIS A 706 36.95 20.40 13.27
CA HIS A 706 37.46 21.53 12.50
C HIS A 706 38.60 22.18 13.31
N LEU A 707 39.75 22.38 12.66
CA LEU A 707 40.92 23.04 13.25
C LEU A 707 40.74 24.56 13.32
#